data_AF-A0A954DVG0-F1
#
_entry.id   AF-A0A954DVG0-F1
#
_cell.length_a   1.000
_cell.length_b   1.000
_cell.length_c   1.000
_cell.angle_alpha   90.00
_cell.angle_beta   90.00
_cell.angle_gamma   90.00
#
_symmetry.space_group_name_H-M   'P 1'
#
loop_
_entity.id
_entity.type
_entity.pdbx_description
1 polymer ?
#
loop_
_entity_poly.entity_id
_entity_poly.type
_entity_poly.pdbx_seq_one_letter_code
_entity_poly.pdbx_strand_id
1 'polypeptide(L)'
;PGVAPMGTITGAGGPTGVCVYEGTSMEEWIGGAVLVADAGAGVVRAHRPVMNGAGVDLRDGTLIAPRADSERAAWFRPSDVCVGPDGAIYVADWYDPGVGGHQARDEEARGRILRIAPSDGRGERSRMAALGPPLSAEEGGKWLDEEIAMLCAPSANLRAAALDDLGWSPATLELCVRAANTARDPYLQARGLASALASPRGVTAQLDQIPQAVLRALALRVGRSVGNEDQLVANWEYLKEEEDPEVRREALQWLVDYEFSEMSDLFVELAAQHVPGDRWYLEAVGIAVGDETEHALVHLAPEIGDVPLRWDERYEELMWRLHPPSLLPAFDARARSPQLTREERVRALDAIAFTGTLEAAHTMALFAQTGPEDLQAYARWWLTNRASNDWRGYDVGRLVASAGMEHAEEVWNSGAMKRGSTRFAIALENARRMWLVVDPSTNGNGCDWSDWIDPVLMVDGVDRPLTELAWVEAEAAWGSVNVGANCVGEPLSVEGVAQANGIGTHAASTVLYELPEGTTRFTGRVALDDGGVNQGGSPEVVFRVFVERAADETHLASLERTLLNGAASAEDRERAGRELSVDPLGATRLLRLAQDGALDEASRVAAAPGLYASADLGVRALASEHFPRPGAAADWPSIDELLALEGDAANGRELFFGDRALCSRCHVVTRGDEPRGSRVGPELTKVRAKFGRAELFDAVLNPSAAIAFGYDSYLVVDTEGRTYTGFLLADAGVVVLEDTNGVRWSIDREDIAEMRKQKISLMPQDVAYSLEPQEIADIAAFLREDDEAEPVAGEWASLWSDDSLDGWIWHGPGAMDAVWSIADGVVSCEGSPIGYIRTEAEFTNFELEVEWRFDPARGAGNSGVLLRMIGEDEVWPRSIEAQLMSGRSGDIWNIGEFPMVTKATRTSGRHTTRAQPSSEHELGEWNRYRIRLWRGSLTLEVNGVLQNTAEWCLETPGKLCLQSEGAPIQFRGLRVRELREE
;
A
#
# COMPACT_ATOMS: atom_id res chain seq x y z
N PRO A 1 0.67 -11.48 10.18
CA PRO A 1 1.34 -10.30 10.77
C PRO A 1 0.26 -9.41 11.37
N GLY A 2 0.54 -8.73 12.47
CA GLY A 2 -0.39 -7.77 13.06
C GLY A 2 -1.43 -8.32 14.03
N VAL A 3 -1.36 -9.60 14.42
CA VAL A 3 -2.13 -10.13 15.56
C VAL A 3 -1.17 -10.47 16.68
N ALA A 4 -1.29 -9.75 17.80
CA ALA A 4 -0.54 -10.06 19.01
C ALA A 4 -0.89 -11.49 19.49
N PRO A 5 0.09 -12.27 20.00
CA PRO A 5 -0.20 -13.59 20.54
C PRO A 5 -1.35 -13.56 21.55
N MET A 6 -2.42 -14.31 21.27
CA MET A 6 -3.58 -14.38 22.15
C MET A 6 -3.19 -15.20 23.39
N GLY A 7 -3.33 -14.61 24.59
CA GLY A 7 -3.02 -15.30 25.85
C GLY A 7 -3.88 -16.56 26.05
N THR A 8 -5.14 -16.40 26.46
CA THR A 8 -6.09 -17.51 26.60
C THR A 8 -7.27 -17.29 25.66
N ILE A 9 -7.55 -18.28 24.80
CA ILE A 9 -8.71 -18.27 23.90
C ILE A 9 -9.90 -18.87 24.66
N THR A 10 -10.86 -18.03 25.07
CA THR A 10 -12.06 -18.45 25.84
C THR A 10 -13.20 -18.99 24.96
N GLY A 11 -13.04 -18.96 23.63
CA GLY A 11 -14.07 -19.43 22.69
C GLY A 11 -15.22 -18.44 22.52
N ALA A 12 -16.46 -18.94 22.42
CA ALA A 12 -17.64 -18.11 22.20
C ALA A 12 -18.12 -17.46 23.51
N GLY A 13 -18.07 -16.13 23.57
CA GLY A 13 -18.42 -15.32 24.74
C GLY A 13 -17.18 -14.68 25.38
N GLY A 14 -17.19 -13.35 25.50
CA GLY A 14 -16.10 -12.62 26.16
C GLY A 14 -16.13 -12.81 27.67
N PRO A 15 -14.97 -12.72 28.36
CA PRO A 15 -14.94 -12.69 29.81
C PRO A 15 -15.71 -11.47 30.32
N THR A 16 -16.50 -11.66 31.37
CA THR A 16 -17.43 -10.64 31.87
C THR A 16 -16.91 -9.91 33.10
N GLY A 17 -15.80 -10.38 33.69
CA GLY A 17 -15.07 -9.72 34.77
C GLY A 17 -13.60 -10.13 34.83
N VAL A 18 -12.71 -9.18 35.09
CA VAL A 18 -11.26 -9.38 35.16
C VAL A 18 -10.68 -8.58 36.32
N CYS A 19 -9.84 -9.21 37.15
CA CYS A 19 -9.06 -8.50 38.16
C CYS A 19 -7.71 -9.20 38.42
N VAL A 20 -6.70 -8.44 38.88
CA VAL A 20 -5.43 -9.01 39.35
C VAL A 20 -5.51 -9.22 40.85
N TYR A 21 -5.07 -10.38 41.34
CA TYR A 21 -5.03 -10.65 42.77
C TYR A 21 -3.79 -10.03 43.43
N GLU A 22 -3.99 -8.87 44.07
CA GLU A 22 -2.98 -8.15 44.85
C GLU A 22 -3.15 -8.33 46.38
N GLY A 23 -4.01 -9.28 46.79
CA GLY A 23 -4.32 -9.51 48.20
C GLY A 23 -3.21 -10.27 48.93
N THR A 24 -2.97 -9.93 50.20
CA THR A 24 -1.95 -10.62 51.02
C THR A 24 -2.47 -11.90 51.68
N SER A 25 -3.80 -12.09 51.74
CA SER A 25 -4.39 -13.22 52.47
C SER A 25 -4.24 -14.57 51.75
N MET A 26 -4.05 -14.57 50.43
CA MET A 26 -3.81 -15.76 49.60
C MET A 26 -2.62 -15.57 48.65
N GLU A 27 -1.67 -14.69 48.99
CA GLU A 27 -0.51 -14.33 48.16
C GLU A 27 0.32 -15.55 47.75
N GLU A 28 0.63 -16.46 48.69
CA GLU A 28 1.38 -17.70 48.40
C GLU A 28 0.66 -18.63 47.42
N TRP A 29 -0.67 -18.53 47.29
CA TRP A 29 -1.48 -19.39 46.44
C TRP A 29 -1.77 -18.78 45.07
N ILE A 30 -2.20 -17.52 45.02
CA ILE A 30 -2.69 -16.86 43.79
C ILE A 30 -2.19 -15.42 43.65
N GLY A 31 -1.16 -15.02 44.40
CA GLY A 31 -0.51 -13.72 44.27
C GLY A 31 -0.15 -13.39 42.82
N GLY A 32 -0.57 -12.21 42.36
CA GLY A 32 -0.32 -11.73 41.00
C GLY A 32 -1.11 -12.43 39.90
N ALA A 33 -2.03 -13.34 40.23
CA ALA A 33 -2.84 -14.03 39.22
C ALA A 33 -3.87 -13.08 38.60
N VAL A 34 -4.05 -13.16 37.27
CA VAL A 34 -5.13 -12.52 36.53
C VAL A 34 -6.36 -13.42 36.63
N LEU A 35 -7.33 -12.99 37.42
CA LEU A 35 -8.61 -13.66 37.59
C LEU A 35 -9.55 -13.27 36.46
N VAL A 36 -10.18 -14.26 35.83
CA VAL A 36 -11.08 -14.05 34.69
C VAL A 36 -12.37 -14.83 34.90
N ALA A 37 -13.49 -14.11 34.96
CA ALA A 37 -14.83 -14.69 35.01
C ALA A 37 -15.27 -15.07 33.58
N ASP A 38 -15.25 -16.37 33.29
CA ASP A 38 -15.62 -16.94 32.00
C ASP A 38 -17.04 -17.54 32.10
N ALA A 39 -18.04 -16.69 31.88
CA ALA A 39 -19.45 -17.07 31.93
C ALA A 39 -19.79 -18.18 30.92
N GLY A 40 -19.17 -18.15 29.73
CA GLY A 40 -19.38 -19.13 28.67
C GLY A 40 -18.91 -20.53 29.08
N ALA A 41 -17.69 -20.63 29.60
CA ALA A 41 -17.14 -21.89 30.11
C ALA A 41 -17.70 -22.29 31.49
N GLY A 42 -18.30 -21.37 32.23
CA GLY A 42 -18.75 -21.61 33.60
C GLY A 42 -17.57 -21.79 34.55
N VAL A 43 -16.51 -20.99 34.40
CA VAL A 43 -15.27 -21.12 35.16
C VAL A 43 -14.77 -19.74 35.56
N VAL A 44 -14.20 -19.62 36.76
CA VAL A 44 -13.32 -18.49 37.07
C VAL A 44 -11.89 -18.99 36.94
N ARG A 45 -11.16 -18.41 35.98
CA ARG A 45 -9.76 -18.70 35.72
C ARG A 45 -8.88 -17.87 36.63
N ALA A 46 -7.68 -18.36 36.90
CA ALA A 46 -6.63 -17.66 37.63
C ALA A 46 -5.33 -17.86 36.87
N HIS A 47 -5.08 -16.99 35.90
CA HIS A 47 -3.90 -17.06 35.06
C HIS A 47 -2.69 -16.53 35.81
N ARG A 48 -1.56 -17.22 35.72
CA ARG A 48 -0.30 -16.70 36.28
C ARG A 48 0.54 -16.11 35.14
N PRO A 49 0.76 -14.79 35.11
CA PRO A 49 1.62 -14.15 34.12
C PRO A 49 3.05 -14.68 34.21
N VAL A 50 3.65 -14.99 33.07
CA VAL A 50 5.06 -15.35 32.95
C VAL A 50 5.65 -14.58 31.78
N MET A 51 6.75 -13.87 32.02
CA MET A 51 7.46 -13.16 30.96
C MET A 51 7.99 -14.16 29.93
N ASN A 52 7.81 -13.85 28.66
CA ASN A 52 8.30 -14.63 27.52
C ASN A 52 8.78 -13.68 26.42
N GLY A 53 10.10 -13.50 26.34
CA GLY A 53 10.70 -12.44 25.53
C GLY A 53 10.17 -11.06 25.94
N ALA A 54 9.78 -10.26 24.96
CA ALA A 54 9.13 -8.98 25.16
C ALA A 54 7.65 -9.09 25.59
N GLY A 55 7.10 -10.31 25.71
CA GLY A 55 5.69 -10.57 25.98
C GLY A 55 5.40 -11.16 27.35
N VAL A 56 4.11 -11.45 27.56
CA VAL A 56 3.59 -12.08 28.78
C VAL A 56 2.68 -13.24 28.41
N ASP A 57 3.06 -14.44 28.82
CA ASP A 57 2.23 -15.64 28.71
C ASP A 57 1.29 -15.74 29.91
N LEU A 58 -0.01 -15.90 29.65
CA LEU A 58 -1.03 -16.14 30.67
C LEU A 58 -1.20 -17.65 30.87
N ARG A 59 -0.42 -18.25 31.78
CA ARG A 59 -0.54 -19.69 32.05
C ARG A 59 -1.93 -20.03 32.55
N ASP A 60 -2.55 -21.03 31.93
CA ASP A 60 -3.88 -21.50 32.32
C ASP A 60 -3.92 -21.94 33.79
N GLY A 61 -4.95 -21.47 34.48
CA GLY A 61 -5.26 -21.86 35.85
C GLY A 61 -6.74 -21.71 36.12
N THR A 62 -7.27 -22.54 37.01
CA THR A 62 -8.68 -22.52 37.41
C THR A 62 -8.78 -22.22 38.90
N LEU A 63 -9.47 -21.13 39.24
CA LEU A 63 -9.81 -20.80 40.63
C LEU A 63 -11.02 -21.61 41.09
N ILE A 64 -12.11 -21.55 40.33
CA ILE A 64 -13.35 -22.27 40.64
C ILE A 64 -14.03 -22.74 39.36
N ALA A 65 -14.48 -23.99 39.38
CA ALA A 65 -15.27 -24.62 38.33
C ALA A 65 -16.29 -25.59 38.97
N PRO A 66 -17.44 -25.83 38.33
CA PRO A 66 -18.36 -26.86 38.75
C PRO A 66 -17.70 -28.24 38.60
N ARG A 67 -18.14 -29.20 39.42
CA ARG A 67 -17.70 -30.60 39.26
C ARG A 67 -18.21 -31.15 37.93
N ALA A 68 -17.37 -31.90 37.22
CA ALA A 68 -17.65 -32.41 35.86
C ALA A 68 -18.91 -33.29 35.77
N ASP A 69 -19.30 -33.96 36.86
CA ASP A 69 -20.45 -34.86 36.95
C ASP A 69 -21.72 -34.22 37.55
N SER A 70 -21.68 -32.92 37.84
CA SER A 70 -22.80 -32.24 38.48
C SER A 70 -23.86 -31.79 37.48
N GLU A 71 -25.09 -32.31 37.62
CA GLU A 71 -26.27 -31.78 36.90
C GLU A 71 -26.51 -30.28 37.17
N ARG A 72 -25.93 -29.75 38.25
CA ARG A 72 -25.99 -28.32 38.59
C ARG A 72 -24.92 -27.47 37.89
N ALA A 73 -24.02 -28.05 37.10
CA ALA A 73 -22.92 -27.33 36.46
C ALA A 73 -23.40 -26.20 35.54
N ALA A 74 -24.52 -26.41 34.84
CA ALA A 74 -25.13 -25.40 33.97
C ALA A 74 -25.60 -24.13 34.72
N TRP A 75 -25.77 -24.20 36.04
CA TRP A 75 -26.26 -23.10 36.88
C TRP A 75 -25.15 -22.24 37.47
N PHE A 76 -23.88 -22.47 37.09
CA PHE A 76 -22.76 -21.63 37.47
C PHE A 76 -22.29 -20.85 36.25
N ARG A 77 -22.50 -19.54 36.30
CA ARG A 77 -22.26 -18.55 35.26
C ARG A 77 -21.59 -17.34 35.93
N PRO A 78 -20.27 -17.39 36.16
CA PRO A 78 -19.57 -16.29 36.81
C PRO A 78 -19.62 -15.06 35.91
N SER A 79 -20.33 -14.02 36.35
CA SER A 79 -20.49 -12.76 35.63
C SER A 79 -19.42 -11.74 36.00
N ASP A 80 -18.87 -11.77 37.21
CA ASP A 80 -17.80 -10.86 37.61
C ASP A 80 -16.91 -11.45 38.72
N VAL A 81 -15.69 -10.94 38.88
CA VAL A 81 -14.74 -11.30 39.93
C VAL A 81 -13.98 -10.08 40.44
N CYS A 82 -13.93 -9.89 41.76
CA CYS A 82 -13.18 -8.81 42.39
C CYS A 82 -12.52 -9.22 43.70
N VAL A 83 -11.59 -8.40 44.18
CA VAL A 83 -10.86 -8.61 45.45
C VAL A 83 -11.32 -7.59 46.48
N GLY A 84 -11.77 -8.08 47.63
CA GLY A 84 -12.18 -7.23 48.75
C GLY A 84 -10.98 -6.64 49.50
N PRO A 85 -11.20 -5.61 50.33
CA PRO A 85 -10.13 -4.98 51.13
C PRO A 85 -9.40 -5.93 52.08
N ASP A 86 -10.04 -7.03 52.46
CA ASP A 86 -9.50 -8.09 53.31
C ASP A 86 -8.72 -9.17 52.52
N GLY A 87 -8.57 -8.97 51.21
CA GLY A 87 -7.95 -9.91 50.28
C GLY A 87 -8.82 -11.12 49.94
N ALA A 88 -10.08 -11.16 50.38
CA ALA A 88 -11.02 -12.20 49.96
C ALA A 88 -11.46 -11.97 48.51
N ILE A 89 -11.70 -13.03 47.75
CA ILE A 89 -12.22 -12.93 46.39
C ILE A 89 -13.74 -13.02 46.43
N TYR A 90 -14.40 -12.17 45.68
CA TYR A 90 -15.83 -12.21 45.46
C TYR A 90 -16.10 -12.57 44.00
N VAL A 91 -16.96 -13.56 43.77
CA VAL A 91 -17.42 -13.94 42.43
C VAL A 91 -18.93 -13.71 42.39
N ALA A 92 -19.37 -12.88 41.45
CA ALA A 92 -20.77 -12.78 41.10
C ALA A 92 -21.13 -13.94 40.16
N ASP A 93 -22.06 -14.78 40.57
CA ASP A 93 -22.61 -15.87 39.75
C ASP A 93 -24.06 -15.54 39.41
N TRP A 94 -24.32 -15.26 38.14
CA TRP A 94 -25.63 -14.86 37.64
C TRP A 94 -26.07 -15.78 36.51
N TYR A 95 -27.15 -16.51 36.72
CA TYR A 95 -27.66 -17.44 35.72
C TYR A 95 -28.55 -16.73 34.69
N ASP A 96 -28.13 -16.80 33.43
CA ASP A 96 -28.92 -16.47 32.24
C ASP A 96 -28.90 -17.69 31.29
N PRO A 97 -30.04 -18.09 30.71
CA PRO A 97 -30.06 -19.11 29.65
C PRO A 97 -29.25 -18.71 28.39
N GLY A 98 -29.05 -17.41 28.14
CA GLY A 98 -28.14 -16.86 27.14
C GLY A 98 -26.75 -16.52 27.71
N VAL A 99 -25.78 -16.26 26.83
CA VAL A 99 -24.46 -15.73 27.22
C VAL A 99 -24.27 -14.37 26.54
N GLY A 100 -24.13 -13.30 27.32
CA GLY A 100 -23.87 -11.94 26.83
C GLY A 100 -25.13 -11.06 26.65
N GLY A 101 -24.95 -9.73 26.72
CA GLY A 101 -26.03 -8.75 26.89
C GLY A 101 -27.00 -8.56 25.72
N HIS A 102 -26.81 -9.22 24.58
CA HIS A 102 -27.65 -9.01 23.38
C HIS A 102 -28.87 -9.94 23.29
N GLN A 103 -28.98 -10.96 24.16
CA GLN A 103 -30.14 -11.85 24.25
C GLN A 103 -30.35 -12.39 25.67
N ALA A 104 -30.42 -11.51 26.67
CA ALA A 104 -30.74 -11.93 28.03
C ALA A 104 -32.14 -12.58 28.06
N ARG A 105 -32.25 -13.79 28.63
CA ARG A 105 -33.50 -14.58 28.65
C ARG A 105 -33.96 -14.89 30.07
N ASP A 106 -33.37 -14.25 31.06
CA ASP A 106 -33.74 -14.40 32.46
C ASP A 106 -34.98 -13.54 32.79
N GLU A 107 -36.13 -14.19 32.93
CA GLU A 107 -37.37 -13.52 33.38
C GLU A 107 -37.39 -13.34 34.92
N GLU A 108 -36.66 -14.18 35.65
CA GLU A 108 -36.46 -14.09 37.09
C GLU A 108 -34.95 -14.10 37.39
N ALA A 109 -34.43 -12.98 37.90
CA ALA A 109 -33.03 -12.86 38.34
C ALA A 109 -32.65 -13.94 39.36
N ARG A 110 -31.79 -14.88 38.97
CA ARG A 110 -31.24 -15.92 39.87
C ARG A 110 -29.73 -15.82 39.90
N GLY A 111 -29.19 -15.45 41.07
CA GLY A 111 -27.76 -15.34 41.26
C GLY A 111 -27.33 -15.50 42.71
N ARG A 112 -26.01 -15.55 42.91
CA ARG A 112 -25.36 -15.62 44.22
C ARG A 112 -24.03 -14.88 44.16
N ILE A 113 -23.61 -14.40 45.32
CA ILE A 113 -22.24 -13.90 45.52
C ILE A 113 -21.47 -14.94 46.30
N LEU A 114 -20.40 -15.46 45.71
CA LEU A 114 -19.47 -16.36 46.37
C LEU A 114 -18.34 -15.54 46.98
N ARG A 115 -18.03 -15.78 48.25
CA ARG A 115 -16.84 -15.22 48.91
C ARG A 115 -15.83 -16.33 49.17
N ILE A 116 -14.63 -16.20 48.65
CA ILE A 116 -13.51 -17.13 48.79
C ILE A 116 -12.46 -16.50 49.69
N ALA A 117 -12.16 -17.16 50.81
CA ALA A 117 -11.19 -16.70 51.80
C ALA A 117 -10.54 -17.89 52.53
N PRO A 118 -9.34 -17.72 53.13
CA PRO A 118 -8.72 -18.74 53.97
C PRO A 118 -9.61 -19.17 55.14
N SER A 119 -9.72 -20.49 55.37
CA SER A 119 -10.56 -21.07 56.43
C SER A 119 -10.00 -20.86 57.84
N ASP A 120 -8.71 -20.51 57.96
CA ASP A 120 -8.04 -20.24 59.24
C ASP A 120 -8.25 -18.80 59.76
N GLY A 121 -9.10 -18.03 59.08
CA GLY A 121 -9.44 -16.67 59.47
C GLY A 121 -8.32 -15.64 59.19
N ARG A 122 -7.26 -15.99 58.45
CA ARG A 122 -6.27 -14.99 57.98
C ARG A 122 -6.93 -13.86 57.20
N GLY A 123 -7.96 -14.16 56.41
CA GLY A 123 -8.79 -13.15 55.73
C GLY A 123 -9.64 -12.29 56.68
N GLU A 124 -9.97 -12.75 57.89
CA GLU A 124 -10.72 -11.94 58.86
C GLU A 124 -9.81 -11.05 59.72
N ARG A 125 -8.53 -11.41 59.88
CA ARG A 125 -7.52 -10.61 60.62
C ARG A 125 -6.93 -9.44 59.84
N SER A 126 -7.16 -9.38 58.53
CA SER A 126 -6.88 -8.20 57.71
C SER A 126 -7.88 -7.05 57.99
N ARG A 127 -8.99 -7.35 58.70
CA ARG A 127 -9.94 -6.32 59.15
C ARG A 127 -9.25 -5.33 60.09
N MET A 128 -9.19 -4.08 59.66
CA MET A 128 -8.99 -2.87 60.47
C MET A 128 -7.57 -2.49 60.96
N ALA A 129 -6.49 -3.18 60.59
CA ALA A 129 -5.15 -2.71 60.97
C ALA A 129 -4.57 -1.63 60.03
N ALA A 130 -5.11 -1.45 58.82
CA ALA A 130 -4.58 -0.52 57.81
C ALA A 130 -5.50 0.68 57.47
N LEU A 131 -6.68 0.77 58.08
CA LEU A 131 -7.61 1.88 57.84
C LEU A 131 -8.05 2.47 59.17
N GLY A 132 -7.42 3.58 59.55
CA GLY A 132 -7.93 4.49 60.58
C GLY A 132 -9.26 5.13 60.16
N PRO A 133 -9.99 5.77 61.09
CA PRO A 133 -11.24 6.48 60.78
C PRO A 133 -11.00 7.65 59.80
N PRO A 134 -12.06 8.12 59.09
CA PRO A 134 -11.94 9.27 58.18
C PRO A 134 -11.50 10.53 58.93
N LEU A 135 -10.54 11.25 58.34
CA LEU A 135 -9.81 12.34 58.97
C LEU A 135 -10.69 13.58 59.20
N SER A 136 -10.72 14.05 60.44
CA SER A 136 -10.97 15.44 60.79
C SER A 136 -9.65 16.21 60.77
N ALA A 137 -9.67 17.44 60.24
CA ALA A 137 -8.49 18.26 59.99
C ALA A 137 -7.62 18.55 61.23
N GLU A 138 -6.33 18.74 60.95
CA GLU A 138 -5.25 19.33 61.77
C GLU A 138 -4.48 18.38 62.72
N GLU A 139 -3.23 18.05 62.33
CA GLU A 139 -1.99 18.34 63.09
C GLU A 139 -0.74 17.61 62.49
N GLY A 140 0.24 18.40 62.05
CA GLY A 140 1.69 18.12 62.13
C GLY A 140 2.25 16.77 61.69
N GLY A 141 2.32 16.50 60.39
CA GLY A 141 3.28 15.53 59.81
C GLY A 141 3.01 14.03 60.00
N LYS A 142 1.82 13.66 60.53
CA LYS A 142 1.30 12.28 60.60
C LYS A 142 0.36 11.84 59.47
N TRP A 143 -0.04 12.81 58.64
CA TRP A 143 -0.35 12.66 57.22
C TRP A 143 0.89 11.99 56.57
N LEU A 144 1.22 12.01 55.29
CA LEU A 144 2.42 11.27 54.79
C LEU A 144 2.41 9.72 54.97
N ASP A 145 2.50 9.15 56.17
CA ASP A 145 2.54 7.70 56.44
C ASP A 145 1.17 7.03 56.26
N GLU A 146 0.09 7.70 56.66
CA GLU A 146 -1.29 7.18 56.52
C GLU A 146 -1.77 7.23 55.05
N GLU A 147 -1.38 8.24 54.30
CA GLU A 147 -1.69 8.37 52.87
C GLU A 147 -0.79 7.50 52.01
N ILE A 148 0.48 7.28 52.39
CA ILE A 148 1.26 6.18 51.85
C ILE A 148 0.48 4.88 52.08
N ALA A 149 -0.05 4.61 53.27
CA ALA A 149 -0.84 3.40 53.54
C ALA A 149 -2.12 3.31 52.68
N MET A 150 -2.80 4.42 52.39
CA MET A 150 -3.97 4.45 51.50
C MET A 150 -3.62 4.27 50.01
N LEU A 151 -2.52 4.87 49.53
CA LEU A 151 -1.95 4.59 48.20
C LEU A 151 -1.48 3.12 48.08
N CYS A 152 -1.08 2.53 49.20
CA CYS A 152 -0.72 1.13 49.33
C CYS A 152 -1.94 0.19 49.44
N ALA A 153 -3.16 0.71 49.61
CA ALA A 153 -4.34 -0.13 49.80
C ALA A 153 -4.60 -1.03 48.57
N PRO A 154 -4.95 -2.31 48.75
CA PRO A 154 -5.32 -3.20 47.63
C PRO A 154 -6.62 -2.74 46.95
N SER A 155 -7.45 -1.94 47.62
CA SER A 155 -8.71 -1.43 47.09
C SER A 155 -8.50 -0.16 46.26
N ALA A 156 -8.96 -0.19 45.01
CA ALA A 156 -8.76 0.91 44.05
C ALA A 156 -9.45 2.21 44.46
N ASN A 157 -10.64 2.13 45.09
CA ASN A 157 -11.37 3.31 45.55
C ASN A 157 -10.66 4.06 46.71
N LEU A 158 -9.92 3.34 47.57
CA LEU A 158 -9.12 3.97 48.63
C LEU A 158 -7.91 4.70 48.04
N ARG A 159 -7.27 4.10 47.03
CA ARG A 159 -6.17 4.74 46.30
C ARG A 159 -6.63 6.00 45.57
N ALA A 160 -7.78 5.94 44.91
CA ALA A 160 -8.36 7.09 44.22
C ALA A 160 -8.69 8.23 45.19
N ALA A 161 -9.36 7.92 46.31
CA ALA A 161 -9.65 8.91 47.35
C ALA A 161 -8.38 9.56 47.93
N ALA A 162 -7.32 8.77 48.14
CA ALA A 162 -6.04 9.30 48.62
C ALA A 162 -5.37 10.26 47.62
N LEU A 163 -5.45 9.96 46.31
CA LEU A 163 -4.91 10.84 45.27
C LEU A 163 -5.71 12.14 45.16
N ASP A 164 -7.04 12.08 45.25
CA ASP A 164 -7.91 13.26 45.22
C ASP A 164 -7.66 14.18 46.43
N ASP A 165 -7.50 13.61 47.63
CA ASP A 165 -7.30 14.37 48.87
C ASP A 165 -5.90 15.00 48.97
N LEU A 166 -4.85 14.32 48.49
CA LEU A 166 -3.46 14.81 48.57
C LEU A 166 -3.17 15.96 47.60
N GLY A 167 -3.84 15.98 46.44
CA GLY A 167 -3.51 16.87 45.32
C GLY A 167 -2.07 16.70 44.80
N TRP A 168 -1.74 17.35 43.67
CA TRP A 168 -0.42 17.22 43.03
C TRP A 168 0.61 18.24 43.52
N SER A 169 0.83 18.28 44.85
CA SER A 169 1.83 19.14 45.48
C SER A 169 3.26 18.60 45.26
N PRO A 170 4.33 19.42 45.41
CA PRO A 170 5.71 18.91 45.34
C PRO A 170 5.99 17.83 46.41
N ALA A 171 5.38 17.96 47.59
CA ALA A 171 5.49 16.97 48.66
C ALA A 171 4.83 15.64 48.25
N THR A 172 3.66 15.68 47.61
CA THR A 172 2.97 14.47 47.10
C THR A 172 3.82 13.75 46.06
N LEU A 173 4.47 14.50 45.16
CA LEU A 173 5.39 13.92 44.17
C LEU A 173 6.62 13.28 44.84
N GLU A 174 7.22 13.97 45.80
CA GLU A 174 8.35 13.43 46.57
C GLU A 174 7.97 12.11 47.27
N LEU A 175 6.71 11.98 47.71
CA LEU A 175 6.21 10.75 48.31
C LEU A 175 6.04 9.62 47.32
N CYS A 176 5.44 9.87 46.16
CA CYS A 176 5.31 8.88 45.11
C CYS A 176 6.69 8.35 44.68
N VAL A 177 7.67 9.26 44.52
CA VAL A 177 9.06 8.92 44.22
C VAL A 177 9.72 8.14 45.36
N ARG A 178 9.51 8.54 46.62
CA ARG A 178 10.03 7.81 47.79
C ARG A 178 9.44 6.41 47.90
N ALA A 179 8.13 6.25 47.66
CA ALA A 179 7.47 4.95 47.64
C ALA A 179 8.05 4.05 46.53
N ALA A 180 8.28 4.60 45.34
CA ALA A 180 8.95 3.90 44.23
C ALA A 180 10.36 3.39 44.63
N ASN A 181 11.14 4.22 45.32
CA ASN A 181 12.54 3.93 45.62
C ASN A 181 12.77 3.09 46.89
N THR A 182 11.84 3.08 47.84
CA THR A 182 12.07 2.48 49.17
C THR A 182 11.19 1.29 49.50
N ALA A 183 10.10 1.07 48.76
CA ALA A 183 9.22 -0.07 48.99
C ALA A 183 9.93 -1.38 48.61
N ARG A 184 9.71 -2.43 49.42
CA ARG A 184 10.14 -3.80 49.10
C ARG A 184 9.12 -4.56 48.25
N ASP A 185 7.88 -4.07 48.21
CA ASP A 185 6.77 -4.65 47.46
C ASP A 185 6.75 -4.06 46.03
N PRO A 186 6.88 -4.89 44.98
CA PRO A 186 6.93 -4.42 43.60
C PRO A 186 5.65 -3.72 43.15
N TYR A 187 4.47 -4.06 43.68
CA TYR A 187 3.22 -3.38 43.35
C TYR A 187 3.20 -1.95 43.88
N LEU A 188 3.80 -1.73 45.05
CA LEU A 188 3.94 -0.40 45.63
C LEU A 188 4.95 0.45 44.86
N GLN A 189 6.06 -0.17 44.43
CA GLN A 189 7.03 0.52 43.59
C GLN A 189 6.41 0.98 42.28
N ALA A 190 5.67 0.09 41.61
CA ALA A 190 4.96 0.37 40.36
C ALA A 190 3.92 1.50 40.52
N ARG A 191 3.09 1.46 41.56
CA ARG A 191 2.08 2.50 41.80
C ARG A 191 2.69 3.86 42.12
N GLY A 192 3.75 3.89 42.94
CA GLY A 192 4.46 5.12 43.26
C GLY A 192 5.05 5.76 42.00
N LEU A 193 5.72 4.96 41.17
CA LEU A 193 6.28 5.41 39.90
C LEU A 193 5.18 5.89 38.93
N ALA A 194 4.15 5.07 38.69
CA ALA A 194 3.06 5.43 37.79
C ALA A 194 2.32 6.69 38.23
N SER A 195 2.08 6.86 39.53
CA SER A 195 1.41 8.07 40.06
C SER A 195 2.28 9.31 39.92
N ALA A 196 3.60 9.20 40.14
CA ALA A 196 4.51 10.33 39.93
C ALA A 196 4.55 10.77 38.46
N LEU A 197 4.68 9.81 37.54
CA LEU A 197 4.75 10.06 36.10
C LEU A 197 3.43 10.59 35.53
N ALA A 198 2.30 10.04 35.95
CA ALA A 198 0.97 10.47 35.50
C ALA A 198 0.47 11.77 36.13
N SER A 199 1.29 12.40 36.96
CA SER A 199 0.91 13.67 37.59
C SER A 199 0.78 14.79 36.55
N PRO A 200 -0.13 15.77 36.73
CA PRO A 200 -0.26 16.94 35.85
C PRO A 200 0.98 17.82 35.73
N ARG A 201 2.02 17.56 36.54
CA ARG A 201 3.29 18.30 36.50
C ARG A 201 4.32 17.69 35.56
N GLY A 202 4.04 16.53 34.97
CA GLY A 202 4.91 15.88 33.96
C GLY A 202 6.29 15.52 34.51
N VAL A 203 6.35 14.62 35.50
CA VAL A 203 7.65 14.13 36.00
C VAL A 203 8.23 13.13 35.00
N THR A 204 9.53 13.27 34.71
CA THR A 204 10.29 12.33 33.87
C THR A 204 11.22 11.47 34.73
N ALA A 205 11.15 10.16 34.55
CA ALA A 205 12.07 9.21 35.18
C ALA A 205 13.33 9.00 34.33
N GLN A 206 14.48 8.88 34.99
CA GLN A 206 15.74 8.44 34.39
C GLN A 206 15.79 6.90 34.48
N LEU A 207 15.74 6.23 33.34
CA LEU A 207 15.57 4.77 33.28
C LEU A 207 16.79 4.02 33.82
N ASP A 208 18.00 4.55 33.60
CA ASP A 208 19.27 4.02 34.11
C ASP A 208 19.34 3.95 35.65
N GLN A 209 18.54 4.75 36.35
CA GLN A 209 18.43 4.74 37.81
C GLN A 209 17.42 3.71 38.34
N ILE A 210 16.63 3.08 37.47
CA ILE A 210 15.61 2.10 37.83
C ILE A 210 16.15 0.68 37.60
N PRO A 211 16.46 -0.09 38.66
CA PRO A 211 17.14 -1.38 38.52
C PRO A 211 16.24 -2.47 37.90
N GLN A 212 14.94 -2.42 38.12
CA GLN A 212 14.00 -3.45 37.65
C GLN A 212 13.44 -3.10 36.27
N ALA A 213 13.62 -3.99 35.28
CA ALA A 213 13.15 -3.78 33.91
C ALA A 213 11.64 -3.52 33.81
N VAL A 214 10.82 -4.26 34.56
CA VAL A 214 9.36 -4.08 34.59
C VAL A 214 8.95 -2.65 35.01
N LEU A 215 9.74 -2.00 35.87
CA LEU A 215 9.50 -0.62 36.28
C LEU A 215 9.99 0.39 35.23
N ARG A 216 11.07 0.07 34.50
CA ARG A 216 11.51 0.87 33.32
C ARG A 216 10.46 0.83 32.21
N ALA A 217 9.96 -0.36 31.88
CA ALA A 217 8.88 -0.55 30.91
C ALA A 217 7.60 0.20 31.34
N LEU A 218 7.22 0.11 32.62
CA LEU A 218 6.11 0.89 33.18
C LEU A 218 6.32 2.39 33.01
N ALA A 219 7.54 2.89 33.21
CA ALA A 219 7.82 4.32 33.08
C ALA A 219 7.57 4.82 31.65
N LEU A 220 8.06 4.09 30.65
CA LEU A 220 7.79 4.39 29.24
C LEU A 220 6.30 4.31 28.93
N ARG A 221 5.61 3.26 29.39
CA ARG A 221 4.18 3.05 29.14
C ARG A 221 3.31 4.16 29.72
N VAL A 222 3.58 4.55 30.97
CA VAL A 222 2.86 5.63 31.64
C VAL A 222 3.15 6.96 30.97
N GLY A 223 4.42 7.26 30.68
CA GLY A 223 4.82 8.47 29.94
C GLY A 223 4.03 8.63 28.63
N ARG A 224 3.87 7.54 27.87
CA ARG A 224 3.13 7.57 26.60
C ARG A 224 1.66 7.84 26.82
N SER A 225 1.06 7.14 27.79
CA SER A 225 -0.37 7.25 28.09
C SER A 225 -0.82 8.65 28.51
N VAL A 226 0.10 9.46 29.05
CA VAL A 226 -0.15 10.83 29.47
C VAL A 226 0.44 11.88 28.53
N GLY A 227 1.06 11.46 27.42
CA GLY A 227 1.68 12.36 26.43
C GLY A 227 2.91 13.12 26.92
N ASN A 228 3.72 12.54 27.82
CA ASN A 228 4.95 13.15 28.30
C ASN A 228 6.15 12.77 27.41
N GLU A 229 6.34 13.45 26.29
CA GLU A 229 7.42 13.19 25.31
C GLU A 229 8.84 13.26 25.91
N ASP A 230 9.05 14.09 26.94
CA ASP A 230 10.33 14.18 27.64
C ASP A 230 10.76 12.82 28.22
N GLN A 231 9.81 11.91 28.51
CA GLN A 231 10.10 10.58 29.01
C GLN A 231 10.87 9.71 28.01
N LEU A 232 10.58 9.83 26.72
CA LEU A 232 11.31 9.13 25.66
C LEU A 232 12.62 9.88 25.37
N VAL A 233 12.53 11.19 25.10
CA VAL A 233 13.67 12.02 24.67
C VAL A 233 14.80 12.01 25.69
N ALA A 234 14.48 12.13 26.99
CA ALA A 234 15.51 12.14 28.04
C ALA A 234 16.24 10.79 28.21
N ASN A 235 15.68 9.70 27.66
CA ASN A 235 16.23 8.36 27.76
C ASN A 235 16.67 7.78 26.40
N TRP A 236 16.66 8.59 25.34
CA TRP A 236 16.91 8.16 23.96
C TRP A 236 18.21 7.36 23.81
N GLU A 237 19.33 7.93 24.26
CA GLU A 237 20.65 7.29 24.15
C GLU A 237 20.76 6.03 25.01
N TYR A 238 20.15 6.03 26.20
CA TYR A 238 20.14 4.85 27.07
C TYR A 238 19.38 3.68 26.42
N LEU A 239 18.27 3.96 25.73
CA LEU A 239 17.42 2.94 25.13
C LEU A 239 18.11 2.16 24.00
N LYS A 240 19.09 2.77 23.31
CA LYS A 240 19.90 2.08 22.30
C LYS A 240 20.67 0.90 22.89
N GLU A 241 21.08 1.00 24.16
CA GLU A 241 21.87 -0.01 24.88
C GLU A 241 21.04 -0.89 25.82
N GLU A 242 19.71 -0.73 25.88
CA GLU A 242 18.87 -1.46 26.82
C GLU A 242 18.74 -2.95 26.44
N GLU A 243 19.16 -3.85 27.34
CA GLU A 243 19.15 -5.28 27.06
C GLU A 243 17.74 -5.90 27.17
N ASP A 244 16.88 -5.38 28.05
CA ASP A 244 15.59 -6.02 28.36
C ASP A 244 14.57 -5.83 27.21
N PRO A 245 14.04 -6.93 26.65
CA PRO A 245 13.16 -6.86 25.48
C PRO A 245 11.79 -6.24 25.78
N GLU A 246 11.29 -6.27 27.03
CA GLU A 246 10.04 -5.58 27.38
C GLU A 246 10.23 -4.06 27.31
N VAL A 247 11.35 -3.55 27.83
CA VAL A 247 11.65 -2.11 27.84
C VAL A 247 11.84 -1.60 26.41
N ARG A 248 12.63 -2.31 25.60
CA ARG A 248 12.82 -1.99 24.19
C ARG A 248 11.52 -2.05 23.38
N ARG A 249 10.62 -3.00 23.67
CA ARG A 249 9.28 -3.07 23.04
C ARG A 249 8.42 -1.87 23.39
N GLU A 250 8.48 -1.37 24.63
CA GLU A 250 7.79 -0.12 24.97
C GLU A 250 8.38 1.05 24.18
N ALA A 251 9.70 1.16 24.06
CA ALA A 251 10.34 2.20 23.25
C ALA A 251 9.90 2.14 21.78
N LEU A 252 9.91 0.96 21.14
CA LEU A 252 9.42 0.78 19.77
C LEU A 252 7.97 1.25 19.60
N GLN A 253 7.10 1.00 20.58
CA GLN A 253 5.70 1.44 20.52
C GLN A 253 5.52 2.96 20.59
N TRP A 254 6.49 3.71 21.12
CA TRP A 254 6.46 5.17 21.04
C TRP A 254 6.78 5.67 19.64
N LEU A 255 7.65 4.97 18.91
CA LEU A 255 8.17 5.46 17.65
C LEU A 255 7.09 5.59 16.56
N VAL A 256 5.96 4.89 16.70
CA VAL A 256 4.79 5.04 15.81
C VAL A 256 4.20 6.45 15.80
N ASP A 257 4.46 7.23 16.87
CA ASP A 257 3.96 8.60 17.01
C ASP A 257 4.93 9.64 16.42
N TYR A 258 6.04 9.21 15.77
CA TYR A 258 7.09 10.06 15.19
C TYR A 258 7.29 9.79 13.69
N GLU A 259 7.82 10.79 12.97
CA GLU A 259 8.26 10.60 11.59
C GLU A 259 9.48 9.69 11.52
N PHE A 260 9.49 8.75 10.56
CA PHE A 260 10.54 7.71 10.51
C PHE A 260 11.96 8.31 10.42
N SER A 261 12.12 9.43 9.73
CA SER A 261 13.42 10.12 9.60
C SER A 261 13.99 10.57 10.95
N GLU A 262 13.14 11.00 11.89
CA GLU A 262 13.51 11.47 13.22
C GLU A 262 13.87 10.31 14.17
N MET A 263 13.18 9.18 14.01
CA MET A 263 13.38 7.98 14.84
C MET A 263 14.37 6.95 14.27
N SER A 264 14.83 7.14 13.02
CA SER A 264 15.59 6.12 12.28
C SER A 264 16.79 5.59 13.06
N ASP A 265 17.51 6.44 13.78
CA ASP A 265 18.68 6.05 14.58
C ASP A 265 18.32 5.05 15.70
N LEU A 266 17.26 5.32 16.46
CA LEU A 266 16.86 4.50 17.60
C LEU A 266 16.14 3.26 17.12
N PHE A 267 15.33 3.40 16.07
CA PHE A 267 14.66 2.29 15.43
C PHE A 267 15.65 1.22 14.98
N VAL A 268 16.70 1.60 14.26
CA VAL A 268 17.70 0.65 13.72
C VAL A 268 18.39 -0.11 14.84
N GLU A 269 18.82 0.59 15.89
CA GLU A 269 19.46 -0.03 17.05
C GLU A 269 18.52 -0.99 17.79
N LEU A 270 17.25 -0.61 17.95
CA LEU A 270 16.25 -1.49 18.59
C LEU A 270 15.90 -2.69 17.71
N ALA A 271 15.73 -2.52 16.40
CA ALA A 271 15.38 -3.58 15.47
C ALA A 271 16.53 -4.60 15.31
N ALA A 272 17.79 -4.14 15.30
CA ALA A 272 18.97 -5.01 15.22
C ALA A 272 19.08 -6.00 16.40
N GLN A 273 18.50 -5.63 17.54
CA GLN A 273 18.47 -6.43 18.77
C GLN A 273 17.27 -7.42 18.84
N HIS A 274 16.51 -7.59 17.75
CA HIS A 274 15.47 -8.62 17.65
C HIS A 274 16.07 -10.02 17.83
N VAL A 275 15.40 -10.86 18.63
CA VAL A 275 15.77 -12.26 18.84
C VAL A 275 14.74 -13.15 18.12
N PRO A 276 15.17 -14.04 17.20
CA PRO A 276 14.27 -14.94 16.50
C PRO A 276 13.28 -15.67 17.42
N GLY A 277 12.02 -15.73 17.01
CA GLY A 277 10.94 -16.34 17.78
C GLY A 277 10.26 -15.42 18.81
N ASP A 278 10.80 -14.24 19.13
CA ASP A 278 10.11 -13.25 19.96
C ASP A 278 9.04 -12.50 19.16
N ARG A 279 7.86 -13.10 19.11
CA ARG A 279 6.74 -12.57 18.34
C ARG A 279 6.27 -11.19 18.83
N TRP A 280 6.35 -10.93 20.13
CA TRP A 280 5.90 -9.66 20.71
C TRP A 280 6.82 -8.51 20.32
N TYR A 281 8.12 -8.76 20.33
CA TYR A 281 9.11 -7.80 19.88
C TYR A 281 8.99 -7.52 18.38
N LEU A 282 8.88 -8.59 17.57
CA LEU A 282 8.75 -8.47 16.13
C LEU A 282 7.53 -7.63 15.72
N GLU A 283 6.39 -7.81 16.39
CA GLU A 283 5.21 -7.00 16.13
C GLU A 283 5.41 -5.53 16.51
N ALA A 284 6.12 -5.24 17.60
CA ALA A 284 6.46 -3.87 17.98
C ALA A 284 7.38 -3.18 16.96
N VAL A 285 8.35 -3.92 16.39
CA VAL A 285 9.18 -3.41 15.27
C VAL A 285 8.28 -3.01 14.10
N GLY A 286 7.35 -3.88 13.70
CA GLY A 286 6.46 -3.53 12.59
C GLY A 286 5.41 -2.47 12.91
N ILE A 287 5.02 -2.28 14.18
CA ILE A 287 4.19 -1.14 14.62
C ILE A 287 4.97 0.17 14.52
N ALA A 288 6.24 0.16 14.94
CA ALA A 288 7.11 1.34 14.89
C ALA A 288 7.30 1.86 13.45
N VAL A 289 7.39 0.96 12.47
CA VAL A 289 7.57 1.33 11.05
C VAL A 289 6.29 1.82 10.39
N GLY A 290 5.13 1.24 10.73
CA GLY A 290 3.89 1.52 10.01
C GLY A 290 4.03 1.20 8.51
N ASP A 291 3.75 2.19 7.66
CA ASP A 291 3.81 2.07 6.19
C ASP A 291 5.21 2.39 5.61
N GLU A 292 6.17 2.83 6.43
CA GLU A 292 7.53 3.25 6.04
C GLU A 292 8.51 2.08 5.77
N THR A 293 7.99 0.95 5.29
CA THR A 293 8.71 -0.33 5.18
C THR A 293 9.92 -0.27 4.24
N GLU A 294 9.83 0.49 3.14
CA GLU A 294 10.95 0.74 2.22
C GLU A 294 12.05 1.58 2.87
N HIS A 295 11.67 2.57 3.68
CA HIS A 295 12.63 3.41 4.36
C HIS A 295 13.37 2.61 5.44
N ALA A 296 12.64 1.82 6.23
CA ALA A 296 13.21 0.90 7.20
C ALA A 296 14.17 -0.10 6.54
N LEU A 297 13.82 -0.64 5.37
CA LEU A 297 14.68 -1.54 4.61
C LEU A 297 16.05 -0.92 4.30
N VAL A 298 16.11 0.35 3.88
CA VAL A 298 17.38 1.01 3.53
C VAL A 298 18.39 0.97 4.69
N HIS A 299 17.92 1.15 5.91
CA HIS A 299 18.79 1.17 7.10
C HIS A 299 19.08 -0.24 7.65
N LEU A 300 18.18 -1.20 7.45
CA LEU A 300 18.36 -2.60 7.85
C LEU A 300 19.15 -3.43 6.80
N ALA A 301 19.25 -2.93 5.56
CA ALA A 301 19.89 -3.59 4.43
C ALA A 301 21.40 -3.84 4.52
N PRO A 302 22.23 -3.09 5.28
CA PRO A 302 23.67 -3.36 5.37
C PRO A 302 24.05 -4.76 5.87
N GLU A 303 23.12 -5.52 6.45
CA GLU A 303 23.31 -6.93 6.86
C GLU A 303 22.89 -7.97 5.81
N ILE A 304 22.37 -7.54 4.65
CA ILE A 304 21.93 -8.44 3.57
C ILE A 304 23.14 -8.92 2.77
N GLY A 305 23.42 -10.21 2.82
CA GLY A 305 24.17 -10.86 1.75
C GLY A 305 23.31 -10.94 0.48
N ASP A 306 23.91 -10.72 -0.69
CA ASP A 306 23.31 -10.66 -2.05
C ASP A 306 22.41 -11.84 -2.50
N VAL A 307 22.02 -12.75 -1.60
CA VAL A 307 21.37 -14.02 -1.90
C VAL A 307 20.19 -14.24 -0.95
N PRO A 308 18.92 -14.12 -1.41
CA PRO A 308 17.72 -14.33 -0.60
C PRO A 308 17.67 -15.62 0.22
N LEU A 309 18.33 -16.68 -0.23
CA LEU A 309 18.41 -17.98 0.47
C LEU A 309 19.44 -18.03 1.61
N ARG A 310 20.25 -16.99 1.79
CA ARG A 310 21.27 -16.90 2.85
C ARG A 310 20.86 -16.02 4.02
N TRP A 311 19.64 -15.51 4.02
CA TRP A 311 19.13 -14.73 5.14
C TRP A 311 19.22 -15.55 6.43
N ASP A 312 19.74 -14.93 7.48
CA ASP A 312 19.63 -15.49 8.82
C ASP A 312 18.17 -15.39 9.31
N GLU A 313 17.85 -16.15 10.35
CA GLU A 313 16.48 -16.26 10.86
C GLU A 313 15.93 -14.92 11.36
N ARG A 314 16.78 -14.05 11.92
CA ARG A 314 16.42 -12.73 12.43
C ARG A 314 16.03 -11.81 11.28
N TYR A 315 16.87 -11.74 10.27
CA TYR A 315 16.64 -10.92 9.09
C TYR A 315 15.39 -11.41 8.33
N GLU A 316 15.22 -12.72 8.19
CA GLU A 316 14.01 -13.31 7.61
C GLU A 316 12.74 -12.89 8.37
N GLU A 317 12.73 -12.97 9.70
CA GLU A 317 11.58 -12.57 10.51
C GLU A 317 11.27 -11.07 10.36
N LEU A 318 12.30 -10.22 10.41
CA LEU A 318 12.17 -8.78 10.21
C LEU A 318 11.58 -8.47 8.84
N MET A 319 12.15 -9.02 7.77
CA MET A 319 11.66 -8.78 6.41
C MET A 319 10.28 -9.36 6.18
N TRP A 320 9.97 -10.53 6.73
CA TRP A 320 8.63 -11.06 6.68
C TRP A 320 7.62 -10.14 7.37
N ARG A 321 8.00 -9.53 8.51
CA ARG A 321 7.12 -8.61 9.23
C ARG A 321 6.95 -7.28 8.52
N LEU A 322 8.00 -6.76 7.90
CA LEU A 322 7.99 -5.46 7.20
C LEU A 322 7.48 -5.57 5.77
N HIS A 323 7.66 -6.72 5.10
CA HIS A 323 7.24 -7.04 3.74
C HIS A 323 7.37 -5.87 2.73
N PRO A 324 8.58 -5.26 2.61
CA PRO A 324 8.77 -4.13 1.71
C PRO A 324 8.56 -4.56 0.24
N PRO A 325 7.81 -3.79 -0.56
CA PRO A 325 7.56 -4.10 -1.98
C PRO A 325 8.81 -4.42 -2.82
N SER A 326 9.94 -3.76 -2.57
CA SER A 326 11.20 -3.98 -3.27
C SER A 326 11.79 -5.38 -3.06
N LEU A 327 11.37 -6.11 -2.03
CA LEU A 327 11.76 -7.49 -1.77
C LEU A 327 10.81 -8.54 -2.34
N LEU A 328 9.75 -8.16 -3.08
CA LEU A 328 8.86 -9.11 -3.76
C LEU A 328 9.62 -10.19 -4.57
N PRO A 329 10.67 -9.86 -5.36
CA PRO A 329 11.48 -10.87 -6.04
C PRO A 329 12.18 -11.84 -5.07
N ALA A 330 12.73 -11.32 -3.97
CA ALA A 330 13.42 -12.13 -2.98
C ALA A 330 12.45 -13.09 -2.25
N PHE A 331 11.24 -12.62 -1.95
CA PHE A 331 10.19 -13.47 -1.38
C PHE A 331 9.71 -14.53 -2.37
N ASP A 332 9.52 -14.20 -3.65
CA ASP A 332 9.15 -15.18 -4.69
C ASP A 332 10.23 -16.25 -4.84
N ALA A 333 11.50 -15.84 -4.88
CA ALA A 333 12.65 -16.76 -4.93
C ALA A 333 12.69 -17.71 -3.72
N ARG A 334 12.47 -17.19 -2.51
CA ARG A 334 12.37 -18.02 -1.30
C ARG A 334 11.18 -18.96 -1.36
N ALA A 335 10.00 -18.48 -1.76
CA ALA A 335 8.78 -19.29 -1.86
C ALA A 335 8.87 -20.41 -2.91
N ARG A 336 9.75 -20.28 -3.92
CA ARG A 336 10.01 -21.31 -4.93
C ARG A 336 11.12 -22.31 -4.56
N SER A 337 11.97 -21.97 -3.58
CA SER A 337 13.21 -22.71 -3.36
C SER A 337 13.02 -24.09 -2.71
N PRO A 338 13.47 -25.18 -3.34
CA PRO A 338 13.41 -26.51 -2.73
C PRO A 338 14.40 -26.68 -1.55
N GLN A 339 15.33 -25.73 -1.36
CA GLN A 339 16.32 -25.76 -0.28
C GLN A 339 15.74 -25.32 1.07
N LEU A 340 14.65 -24.53 1.03
CA LEU A 340 13.97 -24.06 2.22
C LEU A 340 12.90 -25.06 2.64
N THR A 341 12.65 -25.09 3.95
CA THR A 341 11.51 -25.82 4.52
C THR A 341 10.21 -25.24 3.99
N ARG A 342 9.16 -26.06 4.00
CA ARG A 342 7.82 -25.60 3.59
C ARG A 342 7.34 -24.41 4.44
N GLU A 343 7.75 -24.32 5.70
CA GLU A 343 7.35 -23.23 6.60
C GLU A 343 8.01 -21.90 6.20
N GLU A 344 9.31 -21.89 5.90
CA GLU A 344 10.03 -20.72 5.37
C GLU A 344 9.47 -20.27 4.01
N ARG A 345 9.11 -21.23 3.14
CA ARG A 345 8.46 -20.91 1.85
C ARG A 345 7.08 -20.31 2.01
N VAL A 346 6.27 -20.85 2.93
CA VAL A 346 4.94 -20.30 3.27
C VAL A 346 5.09 -18.88 3.82
N ARG A 347 6.07 -18.66 4.69
CA ARG A 347 6.39 -17.34 5.24
C ARG A 347 6.72 -16.34 4.12
N ALA A 348 7.53 -16.73 3.14
CA ALA A 348 7.83 -15.88 2.00
C ALA A 348 6.58 -15.56 1.14
N LEU A 349 5.72 -16.56 0.88
CA LEU A 349 4.48 -16.34 0.14
C LEU A 349 3.49 -15.44 0.91
N ASP A 350 3.44 -15.60 2.22
CA ASP A 350 2.70 -14.74 3.13
C ASP A 350 3.17 -13.29 3.02
N ALA A 351 4.49 -13.03 3.00
CA ALA A 351 5.02 -11.68 2.81
C ALA A 351 4.54 -11.04 1.51
N ILE A 352 4.55 -11.78 0.39
CA ILE A 352 3.97 -11.31 -0.90
C ILE A 352 2.48 -10.98 -0.72
N ALA A 353 1.73 -11.84 -0.03
CA ALA A 353 0.30 -11.61 0.21
C ALA A 353 0.00 -10.44 1.15
N PHE A 354 0.96 -10.02 1.99
CA PHE A 354 0.83 -8.85 2.87
C PHE A 354 1.21 -7.54 2.18
N THR A 355 1.89 -7.60 1.04
CA THR A 355 2.16 -6.44 0.22
C THR A 355 0.92 -6.04 -0.59
N GLY A 356 0.41 -4.83 -0.35
CA GLY A 356 -0.82 -4.32 -0.95
C GLY A 356 -0.71 -3.82 -2.40
N THR A 357 0.40 -4.08 -3.11
CA THR A 357 0.64 -3.49 -4.44
C THR A 357 0.17 -4.37 -5.59
N LEU A 358 0.02 -3.79 -6.79
CA LEU A 358 -0.37 -4.52 -8.01
C LEU A 358 0.67 -5.60 -8.38
N GLU A 359 1.95 -5.30 -8.17
CA GLU A 359 3.07 -6.21 -8.48
C GLU A 359 3.04 -7.45 -7.57
N ALA A 360 2.61 -7.29 -6.31
CA ALA A 360 2.40 -8.40 -5.40
C ALA A 360 1.25 -9.30 -5.87
N ALA A 361 0.15 -8.68 -6.32
CA ALA A 361 -0.99 -9.41 -6.89
C ALA A 361 -0.60 -10.17 -8.17
N HIS A 362 0.16 -9.55 -9.08
CA HIS A 362 0.73 -10.20 -10.27
C HIS A 362 1.66 -11.36 -9.90
N THR A 363 2.58 -11.13 -8.96
CA THR A 363 3.53 -12.16 -8.51
C THR A 363 2.80 -13.35 -7.91
N MET A 364 1.76 -13.11 -7.11
CA MET A 364 0.92 -14.16 -6.56
C MET A 364 0.11 -14.90 -7.63
N ALA A 365 -0.42 -14.19 -8.63
CA ALA A 365 -1.14 -14.79 -9.77
C ALA A 365 -0.23 -15.72 -10.58
N LEU A 366 0.98 -15.26 -10.91
CA LEU A 366 1.97 -16.07 -11.60
C LEU A 366 2.42 -17.26 -10.75
N PHE A 367 2.64 -17.08 -9.44
CA PHE A 367 3.02 -18.17 -8.53
C PHE A 367 1.91 -19.23 -8.43
N ALA A 368 0.64 -18.83 -8.42
CA ALA A 368 -0.49 -19.77 -8.38
C ALA A 368 -0.56 -20.72 -9.59
N GLN A 369 0.07 -20.35 -10.70
CA GLN A 369 0.17 -21.16 -11.93
C GLN A 369 1.50 -21.91 -12.05
N THR A 370 2.60 -21.24 -11.72
CA THR A 370 3.97 -21.71 -12.03
C THR A 370 4.80 -22.10 -10.80
N GLY A 371 4.31 -21.84 -9.59
CA GLY A 371 5.01 -22.14 -8.34
C GLY A 371 5.06 -23.64 -8.04
N PRO A 372 5.81 -24.06 -6.99
CA PRO A 372 5.83 -25.45 -6.53
C PRO A 372 4.42 -25.98 -6.23
N GLU A 373 4.11 -27.20 -6.69
CA GLU A 373 2.77 -27.82 -6.58
C GLU A 373 2.22 -27.82 -5.14
N ASP A 374 3.08 -27.95 -4.13
CA ASP A 374 2.70 -27.99 -2.72
C ASP A 374 2.22 -26.64 -2.15
N LEU A 375 2.42 -25.55 -2.90
CA LEU A 375 2.07 -24.18 -2.50
C LEU A 375 1.13 -23.46 -3.48
N GLN A 376 0.93 -23.95 -4.71
CA GLN A 376 0.02 -23.32 -5.68
C GLN A 376 -1.41 -23.15 -5.12
N ALA A 377 -1.94 -24.16 -4.43
CA ALA A 377 -3.27 -24.07 -3.81
C ALA A 377 -3.35 -22.98 -2.72
N TYR A 378 -2.25 -22.77 -1.99
CA TYR A 378 -2.15 -21.74 -0.97
C TYR A 378 -2.07 -20.34 -1.60
N ALA A 379 -1.36 -20.18 -2.72
CA ALA A 379 -1.34 -18.94 -3.50
C ALA A 379 -2.73 -18.58 -4.06
N ARG A 380 -3.48 -19.57 -4.60
CA ARG A 380 -4.86 -19.37 -5.06
C ARG A 380 -5.81 -18.93 -3.94
N TRP A 381 -5.61 -19.47 -2.75
CA TRP A 381 -6.34 -19.04 -1.57
C TRP A 381 -6.06 -17.56 -1.24
N TRP A 382 -4.79 -17.15 -1.28
CA TRP A 382 -4.41 -15.75 -1.06
C TRP A 382 -5.00 -14.79 -2.10
N LEU A 383 -4.96 -15.13 -3.39
CA LEU A 383 -5.61 -14.35 -4.46
C LEU A 383 -7.09 -14.12 -4.16
N THR A 384 -7.80 -15.19 -3.79
CA THR A 384 -9.22 -15.11 -3.44
C THR A 384 -9.45 -14.26 -2.19
N ASN A 385 -8.63 -14.45 -1.15
CA ASN A 385 -8.75 -13.74 0.11
C ASN A 385 -8.47 -12.23 -0.06
N ARG A 386 -7.50 -11.87 -0.90
CA ARG A 386 -7.08 -10.47 -1.14
C ARG A 386 -7.92 -9.72 -2.17
N ALA A 387 -8.58 -10.42 -3.09
CA ALA A 387 -9.44 -9.83 -4.11
C ALA A 387 -10.60 -8.97 -3.54
N SER A 388 -10.95 -9.15 -2.27
CA SER A 388 -12.00 -8.36 -1.60
C SER A 388 -11.49 -7.25 -0.67
N ASN A 389 -10.17 -7.17 -0.44
CA ASN A 389 -9.53 -6.16 0.42
C ASN A 389 -8.42 -5.42 -0.34
N ASP A 390 -7.15 -5.61 0.02
CA ASP A 390 -5.98 -4.86 -0.45
C ASP A 390 -5.81 -4.95 -1.98
N TRP A 391 -6.29 -6.02 -2.63
CA TRP A 391 -6.22 -6.18 -4.09
C TRP A 391 -7.56 -5.96 -4.81
N ARG A 392 -8.56 -5.38 -4.14
CA ARG A 392 -9.90 -5.17 -4.72
C ARG A 392 -9.90 -4.31 -5.99
N GLY A 393 -8.91 -3.43 -6.15
CA GLY A 393 -8.77 -2.55 -7.32
C GLY A 393 -8.03 -3.13 -8.52
N TYR A 394 -7.46 -4.34 -8.40
CA TYR A 394 -6.49 -4.86 -9.38
C TYR A 394 -7.03 -5.88 -10.38
N ASP A 395 -8.33 -6.18 -10.33
CA ASP A 395 -8.97 -7.17 -11.22
C ASP A 395 -8.20 -8.51 -11.24
N VAL A 396 -8.10 -9.13 -10.06
CA VAL A 396 -7.31 -10.36 -9.85
C VAL A 396 -7.69 -11.47 -10.84
N GLY A 397 -8.95 -11.55 -11.26
CA GLY A 397 -9.39 -12.50 -12.28
C GLY A 397 -8.70 -12.28 -13.63
N ARG A 398 -8.58 -11.02 -14.05
CA ARG A 398 -7.81 -10.66 -15.25
C ARG A 398 -6.33 -10.96 -15.09
N LEU A 399 -5.74 -10.69 -13.93
CA LEU A 399 -4.32 -10.95 -13.66
C LEU A 399 -3.98 -12.43 -13.80
N VAL A 400 -4.82 -13.30 -13.26
CA VAL A 400 -4.69 -14.75 -13.43
C VAL A 400 -4.87 -15.11 -14.90
N ALA A 401 -5.88 -14.56 -15.57
CA ALA A 401 -6.15 -14.84 -16.99
C ALA A 401 -5.02 -14.40 -17.95
N SER A 402 -4.23 -13.39 -17.60
CA SER A 402 -3.12 -12.87 -18.39
C SER A 402 -1.73 -13.35 -17.97
N ALA A 403 -1.61 -14.02 -16.83
CA ALA A 403 -0.31 -14.53 -16.36
C ALA A 403 0.23 -15.59 -17.34
N GLY A 404 1.50 -15.49 -17.72
CA GLY A 404 2.12 -16.38 -18.71
C GLY A 404 1.95 -15.97 -20.19
N MET A 405 1.36 -14.79 -20.48
CA MET A 405 1.17 -14.26 -21.84
C MET A 405 2.21 -13.20 -22.24
N GLU A 406 3.33 -13.10 -21.54
CA GLU A 406 4.24 -11.95 -21.60
C GLU A 406 4.99 -11.82 -22.95
N HIS A 407 5.09 -12.91 -23.73
CA HIS A 407 5.64 -12.94 -25.10
C HIS A 407 4.59 -13.15 -26.19
N ALA A 408 3.31 -13.15 -25.82
CA ALA A 408 2.23 -13.41 -26.75
C ALA A 408 1.85 -12.10 -27.45
N GLU A 409 2.00 -12.06 -28.78
CA GLU A 409 1.54 -10.93 -29.59
C GLU A 409 0.03 -11.03 -29.82
N GLU A 410 -0.71 -9.92 -29.73
CA GLU A 410 -2.11 -9.88 -30.17
C GLU A 410 -2.15 -9.91 -31.71
N VAL A 411 -2.57 -11.04 -32.28
CA VAL A 411 -2.69 -11.18 -33.74
C VAL A 411 -4.07 -10.85 -34.27
N TRP A 412 -5.07 -10.81 -33.39
CA TRP A 412 -6.45 -10.55 -33.80
C TRP A 412 -7.34 -10.07 -32.65
N ASN A 413 -8.29 -9.20 -33.01
CA ASN A 413 -9.27 -8.58 -32.11
C ASN A 413 -10.62 -8.44 -32.83
N SER A 414 -11.72 -8.80 -32.18
CA SER A 414 -13.07 -8.63 -32.74
C SER A 414 -13.60 -7.20 -32.72
N GLY A 415 -13.01 -6.33 -31.90
CA GLY A 415 -13.66 -5.13 -31.37
C GLY A 415 -14.79 -5.49 -30.39
N ALA A 416 -15.41 -4.48 -29.77
CA ALA A 416 -16.54 -4.68 -28.88
C ALA A 416 -17.76 -5.24 -29.62
N MET A 417 -18.27 -6.38 -29.15
CA MET A 417 -19.42 -7.08 -29.72
C MET A 417 -20.58 -7.10 -28.73
N LYS A 418 -21.76 -6.62 -29.16
CA LYS A 418 -23.00 -6.67 -28.37
C LYS A 418 -24.00 -7.71 -28.87
N ARG A 419 -23.88 -8.11 -30.14
CA ARG A 419 -24.73 -9.07 -30.86
C ARG A 419 -24.09 -9.44 -32.19
N GLY A 420 -24.60 -10.51 -32.80
CA GLY A 420 -24.15 -10.99 -34.09
C GLY A 420 -22.88 -11.84 -33.99
N SER A 421 -22.27 -12.15 -35.12
CA SER A 421 -21.08 -12.99 -35.19
C SER A 421 -20.03 -12.43 -36.16
N THR A 422 -18.76 -12.68 -35.86
CA THR A 422 -17.61 -12.19 -36.63
C THR A 422 -16.75 -13.37 -37.06
N ARG A 423 -16.44 -13.48 -38.36
CA ARG A 423 -15.50 -14.48 -38.88
C ARG A 423 -14.08 -13.94 -38.87
N PHE A 424 -13.11 -14.82 -38.64
CA PHE A 424 -11.69 -14.47 -38.64
C PHE A 424 -10.86 -15.51 -39.39
N ALA A 425 -9.72 -15.04 -39.91
CA ALA A 425 -8.67 -15.87 -40.49
C ALA A 425 -7.33 -15.22 -40.13
N ILE A 426 -6.51 -15.96 -39.39
CA ILE A 426 -5.29 -15.48 -38.73
C ILE A 426 -4.12 -16.31 -39.25
N ALA A 427 -3.06 -15.64 -39.64
CA ALA A 427 -1.82 -16.28 -40.08
C ALA A 427 -0.97 -16.64 -38.85
N LEU A 428 -0.54 -17.90 -38.77
CA LEU A 428 0.14 -18.50 -37.60
C LEU A 428 1.55 -19.01 -37.94
N GLU A 429 2.25 -18.39 -38.90
CA GLU A 429 3.59 -18.84 -39.28
C GLU A 429 4.56 -18.82 -38.08
N ASN A 430 5.22 -19.94 -37.80
CA ASN A 430 6.13 -20.08 -36.65
C ASN A 430 5.47 -19.88 -35.28
N ALA A 431 4.14 -19.93 -35.17
CA ALA A 431 3.43 -19.90 -33.90
C ALA A 431 3.64 -21.20 -33.11
N ARG A 432 4.01 -21.10 -31.82
CA ARG A 432 4.18 -22.26 -30.92
C ARG A 432 3.04 -22.37 -29.90
N ARG A 433 2.65 -21.26 -29.29
CA ARG A 433 1.51 -21.21 -28.34
C ARG A 433 0.47 -20.21 -28.82
N MET A 434 -0.81 -20.49 -28.52
CA MET A 434 -1.93 -19.63 -28.87
C MET A 434 -2.91 -19.52 -27.70
N TRP A 435 -3.32 -18.30 -27.38
CA TRP A 435 -4.34 -18.01 -26.38
C TRP A 435 -5.60 -17.48 -27.06
N LEU A 436 -6.74 -18.04 -26.69
CA LEU A 436 -8.06 -17.51 -27.00
C LEU A 436 -8.56 -16.76 -25.78
N VAL A 437 -8.74 -15.44 -25.90
CA VAL A 437 -9.13 -14.57 -24.78
C VAL A 437 -10.46 -13.92 -25.08
N VAL A 438 -11.32 -13.81 -24.06
CA VAL A 438 -12.54 -13.03 -24.11
C VAL A 438 -12.54 -12.04 -22.96
N ASP A 439 -12.52 -10.74 -23.27
CA ASP A 439 -12.55 -9.66 -22.27
C ASP A 439 -13.97 -9.08 -22.11
N PRO A 440 -14.37 -8.69 -20.89
CA PRO A 440 -15.50 -7.81 -20.68
C PRO A 440 -15.18 -6.38 -21.17
N SER A 441 -16.19 -5.64 -21.63
CA SER A 441 -16.03 -4.22 -21.99
C SER A 441 -16.06 -3.30 -20.75
N THR A 442 -16.20 -1.99 -20.96
CA THR A 442 -16.34 -0.98 -19.88
C THR A 442 -17.63 -1.10 -19.07
N ASN A 443 -18.53 -2.05 -19.37
CA ASN A 443 -19.83 -2.22 -18.70
C ASN A 443 -19.87 -3.36 -17.66
N GLY A 444 -18.76 -4.05 -17.38
CA GLY A 444 -18.68 -5.19 -16.45
C GLY A 444 -18.82 -6.55 -17.18
N ASN A 445 -19.10 -7.63 -16.43
CA ASN A 445 -19.14 -9.01 -16.96
C ASN A 445 -20.57 -9.63 -17.01
N GLY A 446 -21.60 -8.80 -17.06
CA GLY A 446 -22.99 -9.25 -16.94
C GLY A 446 -23.57 -9.76 -18.27
N CYS A 447 -24.01 -11.04 -18.30
CA CYS A 447 -24.62 -11.72 -19.46
C CYS A 447 -23.65 -12.04 -20.61
N ASP A 448 -22.34 -12.06 -20.34
CA ASP A 448 -21.27 -12.12 -21.35
C ASP A 448 -20.85 -13.53 -21.77
N TRP A 449 -21.85 -14.37 -22.04
CA TRP A 449 -21.63 -15.74 -22.51
C TRP A 449 -21.15 -15.69 -23.96
N SER A 450 -20.08 -16.41 -24.25
CA SER A 450 -19.24 -16.17 -25.42
C SER A 450 -18.81 -17.47 -26.07
N ASP A 451 -18.86 -17.51 -27.40
CA ASP A 451 -18.69 -18.71 -28.19
C ASP A 451 -17.60 -18.55 -29.26
N TRP A 452 -16.66 -19.50 -29.29
CA TRP A 452 -15.76 -19.75 -30.41
C TRP A 452 -16.36 -20.86 -31.28
N ILE A 453 -16.76 -20.55 -32.50
CA ILE A 453 -17.58 -21.40 -33.37
C ILE A 453 -16.80 -21.82 -34.60
N ASP A 454 -16.86 -23.12 -34.90
CA ASP A 454 -16.08 -23.77 -35.94
C ASP A 454 -14.59 -23.35 -35.92
N PRO A 455 -13.89 -23.36 -34.74
CA PRO A 455 -12.48 -23.00 -34.70
C PRO A 455 -11.65 -24.11 -35.35
N VAL A 456 -10.83 -23.76 -36.35
CA VAL A 456 -10.07 -24.71 -37.20
C VAL A 456 -8.64 -24.22 -37.41
N LEU A 457 -7.66 -25.09 -37.17
CA LEU A 457 -6.25 -24.91 -37.48
C LEU A 457 -5.91 -25.55 -38.84
N MET A 458 -5.09 -24.89 -39.66
CA MET A 458 -4.47 -25.50 -40.84
C MET A 458 -3.07 -25.99 -40.47
N VAL A 459 -2.91 -27.30 -40.37
CA VAL A 459 -1.66 -27.99 -40.01
C VAL A 459 -1.21 -28.81 -41.21
N ASP A 460 -0.01 -28.55 -41.73
CA ASP A 460 0.55 -29.23 -42.92
C ASP A 460 -0.40 -29.19 -44.15
N GLY A 461 -1.17 -28.11 -44.29
CA GLY A 461 -2.15 -27.93 -45.37
C GLY A 461 -3.47 -28.69 -45.18
N VAL A 462 -3.72 -29.27 -44.01
CA VAL A 462 -4.97 -29.96 -43.65
C VAL A 462 -5.69 -29.22 -42.52
N ASP A 463 -6.98 -28.96 -42.70
CA ASP A 463 -7.84 -28.37 -41.69
C ASP A 463 -8.12 -29.37 -40.55
N ARG A 464 -7.85 -28.96 -39.30
CA ARG A 464 -8.12 -29.70 -38.08
C ARG A 464 -8.99 -28.89 -37.13
N PRO A 465 -10.14 -29.40 -36.65
CA PRO A 465 -10.93 -28.72 -35.64
C PRO A 465 -10.13 -28.49 -34.36
N LEU A 466 -10.14 -27.27 -33.85
CA LEU A 466 -9.47 -26.93 -32.59
C LEU A 466 -10.12 -27.65 -31.39
N THR A 467 -11.41 -27.96 -31.50
CA THR A 467 -12.19 -28.74 -30.51
C THR A 467 -11.71 -30.19 -30.33
N GLU A 468 -10.90 -30.72 -31.26
CA GLU A 468 -10.26 -32.03 -31.15
C GLU A 468 -8.86 -31.96 -30.51
N LEU A 469 -8.31 -30.75 -30.35
CA LEU A 469 -7.03 -30.52 -29.69
C LEU A 469 -7.25 -30.32 -28.19
N ALA A 470 -6.43 -30.96 -27.37
CA ALA A 470 -6.43 -30.69 -25.94
C ALA A 470 -5.76 -29.33 -25.68
N TRP A 471 -6.44 -28.44 -24.97
CA TRP A 471 -5.81 -27.24 -24.42
C TRP A 471 -4.87 -27.61 -23.28
N VAL A 472 -3.87 -26.76 -23.05
CA VAL A 472 -2.98 -26.85 -21.88
C VAL A 472 -3.72 -26.36 -20.64
N GLU A 473 -4.42 -25.23 -20.77
CA GLU A 473 -5.16 -24.58 -19.69
C GLU A 473 -6.40 -23.87 -20.25
N ALA A 474 -7.46 -23.80 -19.45
CA ALA A 474 -8.68 -23.08 -19.78
C ALA A 474 -9.31 -22.55 -18.49
N GLU A 475 -9.51 -21.24 -18.41
CA GLU A 475 -10.07 -20.55 -17.25
C GLU A 475 -11.13 -19.53 -17.68
N ALA A 476 -12.20 -19.42 -16.88
CA ALA A 476 -13.21 -18.40 -17.03
C ALA A 476 -13.54 -17.82 -15.65
N ALA A 477 -13.70 -16.50 -15.57
CA ALA A 477 -14.02 -15.79 -14.34
C ALA A 477 -15.37 -16.24 -13.72
N TRP A 478 -16.26 -16.80 -14.54
CA TRP A 478 -17.52 -17.39 -14.12
C TRP A 478 -17.93 -18.54 -15.06
N GLY A 479 -18.50 -19.62 -14.53
CA GLY A 479 -18.85 -20.81 -15.32
C GLY A 479 -17.64 -21.70 -15.63
N SER A 480 -17.66 -22.38 -16.77
CA SER A 480 -16.56 -23.25 -17.24
C SER A 480 -16.37 -23.14 -18.75
N VAL A 481 -15.16 -23.40 -19.23
CA VAL A 481 -14.88 -23.50 -20.67
C VAL A 481 -15.25 -24.91 -21.13
N ASN A 482 -16.16 -25.03 -22.10
CA ASN A 482 -16.70 -26.31 -22.55
C ASN A 482 -16.60 -26.49 -24.07
N VAL A 483 -16.29 -27.70 -24.53
CA VAL A 483 -16.42 -28.07 -25.96
C VAL A 483 -17.84 -28.52 -26.25
N GLY A 484 -18.47 -27.93 -27.26
CA GLY A 484 -19.81 -28.28 -27.74
C GLY A 484 -20.96 -27.86 -26.82
N ALA A 485 -20.66 -27.11 -25.75
CA ALA A 485 -21.62 -26.59 -24.80
C ALA A 485 -21.21 -25.18 -24.35
N ASN A 486 -22.16 -24.37 -23.90
CA ASN A 486 -21.92 -23.03 -23.37
C ASN A 486 -21.31 -23.07 -21.96
N CYS A 487 -21.09 -21.90 -21.34
CA CYS A 487 -20.33 -21.79 -20.09
C CYS A 487 -20.97 -22.44 -18.85
N VAL A 488 -22.24 -22.86 -18.93
CA VAL A 488 -22.95 -23.60 -17.87
C VAL A 488 -23.22 -25.06 -18.23
N GLY A 489 -22.75 -25.52 -19.40
CA GLY A 489 -22.90 -26.91 -19.87
C GLY A 489 -24.18 -27.19 -20.68
N GLU A 490 -24.91 -26.16 -21.09
CA GLU A 490 -26.09 -26.28 -21.97
C GLU A 490 -25.69 -26.20 -23.45
N PRO A 491 -26.58 -26.56 -24.40
CA PRO A 491 -26.26 -26.51 -25.83
C PRO A 491 -25.82 -25.11 -26.29
N LEU A 492 -24.69 -25.04 -26.99
CA LEU A 492 -24.11 -23.81 -27.55
C LEU A 492 -24.98 -23.30 -28.71
N SER A 493 -25.53 -22.09 -28.62
CA SER A 493 -26.43 -21.57 -29.66
C SER A 493 -26.30 -20.07 -29.90
N VAL A 494 -26.41 -19.69 -31.17
CA VAL A 494 -26.28 -18.30 -31.62
C VAL A 494 -27.40 -17.98 -32.60
N GLU A 495 -28.17 -16.94 -32.30
CA GLU A 495 -29.34 -16.50 -33.09
C GLU A 495 -30.37 -17.64 -33.27
N GLY A 496 -30.54 -18.48 -32.25
CA GLY A 496 -31.45 -19.62 -32.25
C GLY A 496 -30.95 -20.83 -33.04
N VAL A 497 -29.69 -20.82 -33.50
CA VAL A 497 -29.07 -21.93 -34.23
C VAL A 497 -28.02 -22.60 -33.35
N ALA A 498 -28.23 -23.89 -33.07
CA ALA A 498 -27.28 -24.72 -32.34
C ALA A 498 -25.97 -24.86 -33.13
N GLN A 499 -24.84 -24.71 -32.43
CA GLN A 499 -23.50 -24.82 -33.01
C GLN A 499 -22.88 -26.14 -32.55
N ALA A 500 -22.81 -27.12 -33.46
CA ALA A 500 -22.34 -28.46 -33.13
C ALA A 500 -20.84 -28.55 -32.85
N ASN A 501 -20.07 -27.56 -33.32
CA ASN A 501 -18.62 -27.52 -33.18
C ASN A 501 -18.20 -26.13 -32.68
N GLY A 502 -17.94 -26.02 -31.38
CA GLY A 502 -17.54 -24.75 -30.77
C GLY A 502 -17.03 -24.93 -29.35
N ILE A 503 -16.48 -23.85 -28.80
CA ILE A 503 -15.99 -23.74 -27.43
C ILE A 503 -16.77 -22.61 -26.77
N GLY A 504 -17.56 -22.93 -25.75
CA GLY A 504 -18.34 -21.97 -24.99
C GLY A 504 -17.64 -21.54 -23.71
N THR A 505 -17.72 -20.24 -23.40
CA THR A 505 -17.05 -19.61 -22.25
C THR A 505 -17.82 -18.36 -21.77
N HIS A 506 -17.28 -17.66 -20.78
CA HIS A 506 -17.79 -16.42 -20.20
C HIS A 506 -16.68 -15.38 -20.12
N ALA A 507 -16.96 -14.09 -20.32
CA ALA A 507 -15.95 -13.04 -20.13
C ALA A 507 -15.75 -12.67 -18.63
N ALA A 508 -14.55 -12.47 -18.10
CA ALA A 508 -13.24 -12.70 -18.70
C ALA A 508 -12.91 -14.19 -18.78
N SER A 509 -12.27 -14.65 -19.88
CA SER A 509 -11.73 -16.01 -19.99
C SER A 509 -10.50 -16.10 -20.88
N THR A 510 -9.70 -17.15 -20.65
CA THR A 510 -8.49 -17.49 -21.41
C THR A 510 -8.44 -19.00 -21.66
N VAL A 511 -8.09 -19.40 -22.89
CA VAL A 511 -7.84 -20.81 -23.27
C VAL A 511 -6.51 -20.91 -23.99
N LEU A 512 -5.56 -21.67 -23.43
CA LEU A 512 -4.21 -21.84 -23.94
C LEU A 512 -4.03 -23.15 -24.69
N TYR A 513 -3.50 -23.07 -25.91
CA TYR A 513 -3.10 -24.22 -26.72
C TYR A 513 -1.60 -24.21 -27.03
N GLU A 514 -0.97 -25.38 -26.94
CA GLU A 514 0.27 -25.67 -27.65
C GLU A 514 -0.08 -26.09 -29.09
N LEU A 515 0.49 -25.39 -30.07
CA LEU A 515 0.18 -25.60 -31.47
C LEU A 515 1.03 -26.73 -32.05
N PRO A 516 0.43 -27.64 -32.85
CA PRO A 516 1.20 -28.62 -33.61
C PRO A 516 2.21 -27.95 -34.55
N GLU A 517 3.39 -28.55 -34.71
CA GLU A 517 4.36 -28.13 -35.73
C GLU A 517 3.71 -28.14 -37.13
N GLY A 518 4.08 -27.18 -37.98
CA GLY A 518 3.47 -27.03 -39.32
C GLY A 518 2.11 -26.32 -39.33
N THR A 519 1.66 -25.78 -38.18
CA THR A 519 0.50 -24.89 -38.12
C THR A 519 0.80 -23.59 -38.88
N THR A 520 -0.11 -23.18 -39.76
CA THR A 520 0.07 -22.00 -40.63
C THR A 520 -1.10 -21.02 -40.57
N ARG A 521 -2.28 -21.47 -40.17
CA ARG A 521 -3.47 -20.62 -40.13
C ARG A 521 -4.46 -21.06 -39.06
N PHE A 522 -5.15 -20.11 -38.46
CA PHE A 522 -6.30 -20.33 -37.61
C PHE A 522 -7.53 -19.59 -38.15
N THR A 523 -8.65 -20.27 -38.25
CA THR A 523 -9.90 -19.70 -38.78
C THR A 523 -11.08 -20.09 -37.91
N GLY A 524 -12.13 -19.27 -37.92
CA GLY A 524 -13.34 -19.57 -37.18
C GLY A 524 -14.31 -18.41 -37.19
N ARG A 525 -15.26 -18.46 -36.26
CA ARG A 525 -16.25 -17.42 -36.03
C ARG A 525 -16.46 -17.23 -34.54
N VAL A 526 -16.62 -16.00 -34.06
CA VAL A 526 -16.97 -15.71 -32.67
C VAL A 526 -18.36 -15.08 -32.59
N ALA A 527 -19.07 -15.30 -31.48
CA ALA A 527 -20.35 -14.67 -31.20
C ALA A 527 -20.67 -14.71 -29.70
N LEU A 528 -21.67 -13.94 -29.26
CA LEU A 528 -22.27 -14.15 -27.95
C LEU A 528 -23.28 -15.31 -27.99
N ASP A 529 -23.28 -16.14 -26.95
CA ASP A 529 -24.23 -17.24 -26.79
C ASP A 529 -25.63 -16.70 -26.44
N ASP A 530 -26.66 -17.31 -27.02
CA ASP A 530 -28.06 -16.96 -26.78
C ASP A 530 -28.43 -17.06 -25.30
N GLY A 531 -27.81 -17.98 -24.56
CA GLY A 531 -28.01 -18.17 -23.13
C GLY A 531 -27.63 -16.94 -22.31
N GLY A 532 -26.62 -16.16 -22.73
CA GLY A 532 -26.28 -14.87 -22.14
C GLY A 532 -27.17 -13.75 -22.65
N VAL A 533 -27.28 -13.62 -23.98
CA VAL A 533 -28.00 -12.52 -24.65
C VAL A 533 -29.48 -12.45 -24.28
N ASN A 534 -30.12 -13.60 -23.99
CA ASN A 534 -31.56 -13.65 -23.69
C ASN A 534 -31.91 -13.39 -22.21
N GLN A 535 -30.93 -13.12 -21.34
CA GLN A 535 -31.18 -12.81 -19.92
C GLN A 535 -31.67 -11.38 -19.67
N GLY A 536 -31.72 -10.53 -20.71
CA GLY A 536 -32.21 -9.15 -20.61
C GLY A 536 -31.17 -8.12 -20.12
N GLY A 537 -29.90 -8.52 -20.03
CA GLY A 537 -28.77 -7.59 -19.80
C GLY A 537 -28.29 -6.89 -21.07
N SER A 538 -27.21 -6.11 -20.93
CA SER A 538 -26.52 -5.42 -22.04
C SER A 538 -25.14 -6.04 -22.26
N PRO A 539 -25.02 -7.29 -22.75
CA PRO A 539 -23.73 -7.95 -22.85
C PRO A 539 -22.85 -7.26 -23.89
N GLU A 540 -21.56 -7.14 -23.58
CA GLU A 540 -20.55 -6.54 -24.46
C GLU A 540 -19.18 -7.17 -24.21
N VAL A 541 -18.67 -7.90 -25.20
CA VAL A 541 -17.42 -8.66 -25.08
C VAL A 541 -16.44 -8.32 -26.20
N VAL A 542 -15.16 -8.53 -25.95
CA VAL A 542 -14.10 -8.44 -26.95
C VAL A 542 -13.38 -9.78 -27.03
N PHE A 543 -13.41 -10.44 -28.19
CA PHE A 543 -12.62 -11.63 -28.44
C PHE A 543 -11.24 -11.23 -28.96
N ARG A 544 -10.20 -11.87 -28.43
CA ARG A 544 -8.81 -11.66 -28.84
C ARG A 544 -8.10 -12.98 -29.03
N VAL A 545 -7.14 -13.00 -29.94
CA VAL A 545 -6.22 -14.12 -30.12
C VAL A 545 -4.81 -13.60 -29.93
N PHE A 546 -4.07 -14.27 -29.04
CA PHE A 546 -2.66 -13.99 -28.82
C PHE A 546 -1.81 -15.19 -29.21
N VAL A 547 -0.59 -14.95 -29.65
CA VAL A 547 0.30 -16.00 -30.17
C VAL A 547 1.72 -15.75 -29.73
N GLU A 548 2.41 -16.78 -29.27
CA GLU A 548 3.85 -16.75 -29.04
C GLU A 548 4.53 -17.47 -30.22
N ARG A 549 5.41 -16.78 -30.93
CA ARG A 549 6.15 -17.36 -32.06
C ARG A 549 7.47 -17.95 -31.60
N ALA A 550 7.81 -19.12 -32.13
CA ALA A 550 9.16 -19.66 -32.08
C ALA A 550 10.06 -18.82 -32.98
N ALA A 551 11.24 -18.45 -32.47
CA ALA A 551 12.27 -17.82 -33.28
C ALA A 551 12.71 -18.75 -34.42
N ASP A 552 13.03 -18.20 -35.60
CA ASP A 552 13.72 -18.98 -36.64
C ASP A 552 15.20 -19.16 -36.26
N GLU A 553 15.38 -19.99 -35.23
CA GLU A 553 16.65 -20.40 -34.65
C GLU A 553 17.65 -20.86 -35.72
N THR A 554 17.17 -21.48 -36.79
CA THR A 554 18.00 -21.98 -37.88
C THR A 554 18.55 -20.82 -38.72
N HIS A 555 17.74 -19.81 -39.00
CA HIS A 555 18.15 -18.59 -39.70
C HIS A 555 19.10 -17.74 -38.84
N LEU A 556 18.76 -17.49 -37.58
CA LEU A 556 19.61 -16.72 -36.65
C LEU A 556 20.97 -17.40 -36.46
N ALA A 557 21.01 -18.72 -36.29
CA ALA A 557 22.26 -19.49 -36.21
C ALA A 557 23.07 -19.48 -37.52
N SER A 558 22.42 -19.31 -38.68
CA SER A 558 23.08 -19.14 -39.97
C SER A 558 23.72 -17.76 -40.13
N LEU A 559 23.02 -16.70 -39.69
CA LEU A 559 23.55 -15.34 -39.65
C LEU A 559 24.75 -15.27 -38.72
N GLU A 560 24.65 -15.82 -37.51
CA GLU A 560 25.74 -15.93 -36.54
C GLU A 560 26.96 -16.67 -37.13
N ARG A 561 26.75 -17.82 -37.80
CA ARG A 561 27.83 -18.54 -38.51
C ARG A 561 28.49 -17.70 -39.58
N THR A 562 27.72 -16.91 -40.32
CA THR A 562 28.24 -16.01 -41.36
C THR A 562 29.11 -14.93 -40.73
N LEU A 563 28.67 -14.39 -39.61
CA LEU A 563 29.33 -13.35 -38.84
C LEU A 563 30.68 -13.82 -38.27
N LEU A 564 30.75 -15.06 -37.78
CA LEU A 564 31.96 -15.68 -37.21
C LEU A 564 32.89 -16.32 -38.24
N ASN A 565 32.45 -16.46 -39.50
CA ASN A 565 33.27 -17.08 -40.53
C ASN A 565 34.30 -16.10 -41.11
N GLY A 566 35.57 -16.27 -40.74
CA GLY A 566 36.68 -15.46 -41.26
C GLY A 566 36.91 -15.57 -42.78
N ALA A 567 36.27 -16.50 -43.47
CA ALA A 567 36.27 -16.61 -44.94
C ALA A 567 35.08 -15.87 -45.62
N ALA A 568 34.10 -15.39 -44.86
CA ALA A 568 32.99 -14.57 -45.38
C ALA A 568 33.46 -13.15 -45.73
N SER A 569 32.82 -12.53 -46.73
CA SER A 569 33.16 -11.15 -47.10
C SER A 569 32.79 -10.16 -45.98
N ALA A 570 33.45 -9.01 -45.92
CA ALA A 570 33.09 -7.96 -44.96
C ALA A 570 31.63 -7.51 -45.13
N GLU A 571 31.17 -7.40 -46.37
CA GLU A 571 29.80 -6.99 -46.71
C GLU A 571 28.75 -8.00 -46.24
N ASP A 572 29.05 -9.31 -46.30
CA ASP A 572 28.18 -10.36 -45.78
C ASP A 572 28.12 -10.38 -44.25
N ARG A 573 29.25 -10.14 -43.57
CA ARG A 573 29.31 -10.05 -42.11
C ARG A 573 28.59 -8.81 -41.57
N GLU A 574 28.75 -7.67 -42.23
CA GLU A 574 28.00 -6.45 -41.92
C GLU A 574 26.49 -6.61 -42.14
N ARG A 575 26.07 -7.29 -43.22
CA ARG A 575 24.65 -7.59 -43.47
C ARG A 575 24.09 -8.50 -42.39
N ALA A 576 24.81 -9.58 -42.06
CA ALA A 576 24.40 -10.49 -40.98
C ALA A 576 24.29 -9.77 -39.63
N GLY A 577 25.21 -8.83 -39.34
CA GLY A 577 25.15 -8.00 -38.13
C GLY A 577 23.95 -7.06 -38.09
N ARG A 578 23.60 -6.43 -39.22
CA ARG A 578 22.39 -5.60 -39.33
C ARG A 578 21.11 -6.42 -39.15
N GLU A 579 21.01 -7.56 -39.82
CA GLU A 579 19.83 -8.44 -39.72
C GLU A 579 19.65 -9.01 -38.32
N LEU A 580 20.73 -9.45 -37.66
CA LEU A 580 20.66 -9.88 -36.26
C LEU A 580 20.29 -8.72 -35.31
N SER A 581 20.76 -7.50 -35.57
CA SER A 581 20.54 -6.37 -34.65
C SER A 581 19.09 -5.88 -34.55
N VAL A 582 18.26 -6.20 -35.53
CA VAL A 582 16.84 -5.80 -35.56
C VAL A 582 15.89 -6.91 -35.09
N ASP A 583 16.41 -8.13 -34.91
CA ASP A 583 15.67 -9.25 -34.34
C ASP A 583 15.91 -9.31 -32.81
N PRO A 584 14.87 -9.48 -31.96
CA PRO A 584 15.04 -9.49 -30.51
C PRO A 584 16.04 -10.53 -29.99
N LEU A 585 16.04 -11.75 -30.52
CA LEU A 585 16.97 -12.82 -30.12
C LEU A 585 18.30 -12.71 -30.85
N GLY A 586 18.29 -12.22 -32.08
CA GLY A 586 19.51 -11.86 -32.81
C GLY A 586 20.33 -10.78 -32.08
N ALA A 587 19.65 -9.81 -31.47
CA ALA A 587 20.27 -8.73 -30.72
C ALA A 587 20.97 -9.24 -29.45
N THR A 588 20.32 -10.11 -28.67
CA THR A 588 20.95 -10.70 -27.46
C THR A 588 22.13 -11.61 -27.81
N ARG A 589 22.08 -12.34 -28.93
CA ARG A 589 23.23 -13.08 -29.46
C ARG A 589 24.39 -12.18 -29.87
N LEU A 590 24.11 -11.06 -30.55
CA LEU A 590 25.14 -10.08 -30.91
C LEU A 590 25.84 -9.52 -29.67
N LEU A 591 25.08 -9.21 -28.61
CA LEU A 591 25.64 -8.76 -27.34
C LEU A 591 26.57 -9.80 -26.71
N ARG A 592 26.15 -11.08 -26.69
CA ARG A 592 27.00 -12.20 -26.26
C ARG A 592 28.29 -12.29 -27.08
N LEU A 593 28.18 -12.29 -28.41
CA LEU A 593 29.36 -12.39 -29.30
C LEU A 593 30.32 -11.20 -29.11
N ALA A 594 29.78 -10.01 -28.86
CA ALA A 594 30.58 -8.83 -28.57
C ALA A 594 31.32 -8.95 -27.22
N GLN A 595 30.65 -9.47 -26.19
CA GLN A 595 31.24 -9.77 -24.88
C GLN A 595 32.37 -10.80 -24.96
N ASP A 596 32.21 -11.81 -25.81
CA ASP A 596 33.23 -12.83 -26.05
C ASP A 596 34.39 -12.32 -26.94
N GLY A 597 34.32 -11.08 -27.43
CA GLY A 597 35.31 -10.50 -28.34
C GLY A 597 35.33 -11.16 -29.73
N ALA A 598 34.22 -11.83 -30.11
CA ALA A 598 34.11 -12.60 -31.34
C ALA A 598 33.72 -11.76 -32.56
N LEU A 599 33.37 -10.49 -32.36
CA LEU A 599 32.96 -9.55 -33.41
C LEU A 599 34.12 -8.66 -33.87
N ASP A 600 34.28 -8.51 -35.19
CA ASP A 600 35.18 -7.50 -35.74
C ASP A 600 34.56 -6.09 -35.73
N GLU A 601 35.40 -5.06 -35.81
CA GLU A 601 34.98 -3.65 -35.72
C GLU A 601 33.91 -3.26 -36.75
N ALA A 602 34.01 -3.73 -38.00
CA ALA A 602 33.06 -3.35 -39.04
C ALA A 602 31.67 -3.96 -38.77
N SER A 603 31.63 -5.21 -38.32
CA SER A 603 30.39 -5.87 -37.88
C SER A 603 29.75 -5.16 -36.68
N ARG A 604 30.55 -4.69 -35.72
CA ARG A 604 30.05 -3.90 -34.58
C ARG A 604 29.47 -2.56 -35.02
N VAL A 605 30.18 -1.81 -35.88
CA VAL A 605 29.69 -0.55 -36.44
C VAL A 605 28.39 -0.77 -37.23
N ALA A 606 28.29 -1.85 -38.00
CA ALA A 606 27.10 -2.15 -38.81
C ALA A 606 25.88 -2.54 -37.96
N ALA A 607 26.07 -3.30 -36.87
CA ALA A 607 24.99 -3.73 -35.99
C ALA A 607 24.52 -2.63 -35.02
N ALA A 608 25.39 -1.68 -34.67
CA ALA A 608 25.10 -0.67 -33.65
C ALA A 608 23.78 0.11 -33.87
N PRO A 609 23.44 0.62 -35.08
CA PRO A 609 22.19 1.35 -35.28
C PRO A 609 20.93 0.54 -34.96
N GLY A 610 20.93 -0.77 -35.25
CA GLY A 610 19.79 -1.65 -34.94
C GLY A 610 19.68 -1.93 -33.45
N LEU A 611 20.82 -2.18 -32.78
CA LEU A 611 20.85 -2.40 -31.33
C LEU A 611 20.37 -1.16 -30.55
N TYR A 612 20.81 0.04 -30.93
CA TYR A 612 20.37 1.29 -30.28
C TYR A 612 18.93 1.69 -30.66
N ALA A 613 18.38 1.16 -31.75
CA ALA A 613 16.97 1.34 -32.14
C ALA A 613 16.04 0.26 -31.58
N SER A 614 16.58 -0.78 -30.92
CA SER A 614 15.80 -1.86 -30.31
C SER A 614 14.72 -1.29 -29.39
N ALA A 615 13.54 -1.90 -29.35
CA ALA A 615 12.49 -1.55 -28.38
C ALA A 615 12.89 -1.93 -26.94
N ASP A 616 13.72 -2.97 -26.79
CA ASP A 616 14.21 -3.49 -25.52
C ASP A 616 15.30 -2.57 -24.92
N LEU A 617 15.05 -2.05 -23.72
CA LEU A 617 15.96 -1.16 -22.99
C LEU A 617 17.26 -1.88 -22.60
N GLY A 618 17.16 -3.15 -22.18
CA GLY A 618 18.32 -3.94 -21.78
C GLY A 618 19.28 -4.18 -22.94
N VAL A 619 18.76 -4.42 -24.15
CA VAL A 619 19.58 -4.50 -25.36
C VAL A 619 20.34 -3.20 -25.62
N ARG A 620 19.66 -2.04 -25.50
CA ARG A 620 20.29 -0.72 -25.70
C ARG A 620 21.38 -0.45 -24.67
N ALA A 621 21.10 -0.76 -23.40
CA ALA A 621 22.06 -0.60 -22.31
C ALA A 621 23.31 -1.46 -22.53
N LEU A 622 23.13 -2.76 -22.82
CA LEU A 622 24.23 -3.69 -23.06
C LEU A 622 25.07 -3.35 -24.30
N ALA A 623 24.44 -2.76 -25.33
CA ALA A 623 25.15 -2.31 -26.52
C ALA A 623 26.18 -1.22 -26.20
N SER A 624 25.93 -0.37 -25.20
CA SER A 624 26.82 0.74 -24.81
C SER A 624 28.22 0.33 -24.37
N GLU A 625 28.39 -0.90 -23.87
CA GLU A 625 29.70 -1.39 -23.42
C GLU A 625 30.59 -1.87 -24.59
N HIS A 626 29.98 -2.47 -25.62
CA HIS A 626 30.74 -3.21 -26.64
C HIS A 626 30.59 -2.68 -28.07
N PHE A 627 29.61 -1.83 -28.35
CA PHE A 627 29.32 -1.30 -29.68
C PHE A 627 29.56 0.21 -29.76
N PRO A 628 30.08 0.72 -30.89
CA PRO A 628 30.31 2.15 -31.06
C PRO A 628 28.98 2.89 -31.27
N ARG A 629 28.78 3.99 -30.54
CA ARG A 629 27.56 4.79 -30.62
C ARG A 629 27.47 5.59 -31.93
N PRO A 630 26.36 5.55 -32.65
CA PRO A 630 26.13 6.42 -33.80
C PRO A 630 26.06 7.90 -33.35
N GLY A 631 27.01 8.74 -33.76
CA GLY A 631 26.94 10.20 -33.59
C GLY A 631 27.47 10.78 -32.27
N ALA A 632 28.16 10.02 -31.42
CA ALA A 632 28.70 10.54 -30.16
C ALA A 632 29.95 11.42 -30.37
N ALA A 633 29.78 12.73 -30.25
CA ALA A 633 30.84 13.70 -29.98
C ALA A 633 30.30 14.74 -28.98
N ALA A 634 30.58 14.59 -27.68
CA ALA A 634 30.46 15.68 -26.70
C ALA A 634 31.23 15.35 -25.40
N ASP A 635 31.99 16.32 -24.91
CA ASP A 635 32.52 16.35 -23.55
C ASP A 635 31.36 16.52 -22.55
N TRP A 636 31.40 15.78 -21.45
CA TRP A 636 30.37 15.81 -20.40
C TRP A 636 30.51 17.07 -19.54
N PRO A 637 29.39 17.66 -19.05
CA PRO A 637 29.48 18.61 -17.95
C PRO A 637 29.97 17.87 -16.70
N SER A 638 30.89 18.48 -15.98
CA SER A 638 31.33 18.00 -14.65
C SER A 638 30.22 18.19 -13.61
N ILE A 639 30.26 17.38 -12.54
CA ILE A 639 29.33 17.53 -11.41
C ILE A 639 29.42 18.96 -10.83
N ASP A 640 30.61 19.56 -10.79
CA ASP A 640 30.81 20.94 -10.33
C ASP A 640 30.10 21.97 -11.22
N GLU A 641 30.08 21.76 -12.54
CA GLU A 641 29.34 22.62 -13.47
C GLU A 641 27.83 22.49 -13.29
N LEU A 642 27.31 21.28 -13.02
CA LEU A 642 25.88 21.06 -12.75
C LEU A 642 25.45 21.61 -11.39
N LEU A 643 26.30 21.49 -10.36
CA LEU A 643 26.03 22.03 -9.03
C LEU A 643 25.95 23.56 -9.02
N ALA A 644 26.61 24.23 -9.97
CA ALA A 644 26.55 25.67 -10.12
C ALA A 644 25.25 26.18 -10.76
N LEU A 645 24.44 25.29 -11.36
CA LEU A 645 23.15 25.64 -11.95
C LEU A 645 22.05 25.67 -10.88
N GLU A 646 21.05 26.53 -11.06
CA GLU A 646 19.83 26.55 -10.26
C GLU A 646 18.75 25.84 -11.07
N GLY A 647 18.16 24.78 -10.52
CA GLY A 647 17.18 23.94 -11.22
C GLY A 647 15.74 24.40 -10.98
N ASP A 648 14.90 24.29 -11.99
CA ASP A 648 13.45 24.52 -11.94
C ASP A 648 12.71 23.19 -11.78
N ALA A 649 12.10 22.96 -10.62
CA ALA A 649 11.37 21.72 -10.32
C ALA A 649 10.12 21.52 -11.20
N ALA A 650 9.43 22.59 -11.59
CA ALA A 650 8.26 22.48 -12.46
C ALA A 650 8.67 22.03 -13.86
N ASN A 651 9.73 22.60 -14.42
CA ASN A 651 10.31 22.16 -15.69
C ASN A 651 10.88 20.74 -15.58
N GLY A 652 11.56 20.44 -14.47
CA GLY A 652 12.11 19.11 -14.17
C GLY A 652 11.06 18.01 -14.18
N ARG A 653 9.88 18.30 -13.62
CA ARG A 653 8.72 17.41 -13.63
C ARG A 653 8.20 17.17 -15.04
N GLU A 654 8.06 18.22 -15.85
CA GLU A 654 7.66 18.08 -17.27
C GLU A 654 8.66 17.24 -18.06
N LEU A 655 9.96 17.47 -17.87
CA LEU A 655 11.02 16.70 -18.48
C LEU A 655 10.97 15.22 -18.07
N PHE A 656 10.82 14.95 -16.76
CA PHE A 656 10.79 13.61 -16.20
C PHE A 656 9.63 12.77 -16.75
N PHE A 657 8.44 13.36 -16.85
CA PHE A 657 7.23 12.72 -17.37
C PHE A 657 7.03 12.86 -18.88
N GLY A 658 7.91 13.60 -19.55
CA GLY A 658 7.83 13.85 -20.99
C GLY A 658 8.66 12.87 -21.81
N ASP A 659 8.48 12.95 -23.13
CA ASP A 659 9.22 12.15 -24.11
C ASP A 659 10.68 12.58 -24.28
N ARG A 660 11.09 13.67 -23.60
CA ARG A 660 12.42 14.24 -23.69
C ARG A 660 13.43 13.47 -22.85
N ALA A 661 13.17 13.32 -21.55
CA ALA A 661 14.07 12.61 -20.64
C ALA A 661 13.73 11.13 -20.49
N LEU A 662 12.48 10.72 -20.76
CA LEU A 662 12.01 9.32 -20.68
C LEU A 662 12.18 8.66 -19.30
N CYS A 663 12.53 9.42 -18.25
CA CYS A 663 12.78 8.89 -16.90
C CYS A 663 11.57 8.13 -16.35
N SER A 664 10.37 8.68 -16.54
CA SER A 664 9.10 8.07 -16.14
C SER A 664 8.75 6.75 -16.82
N ARG A 665 9.44 6.37 -17.91
CA ARG A 665 9.26 5.04 -18.52
C ARG A 665 9.86 3.93 -17.68
N CYS A 666 10.78 4.27 -16.78
CA CYS A 666 11.42 3.31 -15.89
C CYS A 666 11.15 3.60 -14.41
N HIS A 667 10.98 4.86 -14.04
CA HIS A 667 10.85 5.27 -12.65
C HIS A 667 9.45 5.77 -12.35
N VAL A 668 8.93 5.37 -11.19
CA VAL A 668 7.67 5.87 -10.65
C VAL A 668 7.97 6.91 -9.57
N VAL A 669 7.16 7.97 -9.55
CA VAL A 669 7.10 8.98 -8.49
C VAL A 669 5.64 9.09 -8.06
N THR A 670 5.41 9.13 -6.75
CA THR A 670 4.10 9.14 -6.12
C THR A 670 3.92 10.47 -5.42
N ARG A 671 2.76 11.10 -5.61
CA ARG A 671 2.36 12.29 -4.85
C ARG A 671 1.04 11.97 -4.15
N GLY A 672 1.00 12.12 -2.84
CA GLY A 672 -0.07 11.56 -2.02
C GLY A 672 -0.21 10.04 -2.23
N ASP A 673 -1.41 9.58 -2.55
CA ASP A 673 -1.69 8.17 -2.89
C ASP A 673 -1.55 7.84 -4.38
N GLU A 674 -1.17 8.80 -5.23
CA GLU A 674 -1.31 8.68 -6.68
C GLU A 674 0.07 8.51 -7.37
N PRO A 675 0.43 7.28 -7.82
CA PRO A 675 1.69 7.03 -8.50
C PRO A 675 1.64 7.44 -9.98
N ARG A 676 2.77 7.92 -10.51
CA ARG A 676 2.95 8.23 -11.94
C ARG A 676 4.28 7.71 -12.44
N GLY A 677 4.28 7.03 -13.59
CA GLY A 677 5.44 6.39 -14.20
C GLY A 677 5.37 4.87 -14.18
N SER A 678 6.47 4.21 -14.52
CA SER A 678 6.61 2.73 -14.54
C SER A 678 7.60 2.26 -13.49
N ARG A 679 7.60 0.96 -13.16
CA ARG A 679 8.46 0.37 -12.12
C ARG A 679 9.54 -0.57 -12.70
N VAL A 680 10.22 -0.15 -13.75
CA VAL A 680 11.35 -0.91 -14.33
C VAL A 680 12.64 -0.65 -13.56
N GLY A 681 12.83 0.59 -13.10
CA GLY A 681 13.90 1.02 -12.22
C GLY A 681 13.39 1.32 -10.81
N PRO A 682 14.29 1.72 -9.90
CA PRO A 682 13.93 2.13 -8.55
C PRO A 682 12.81 3.16 -8.49
N GLU A 683 11.95 3.00 -7.51
CA GLU A 683 10.93 3.99 -7.14
C GLU A 683 11.62 5.26 -6.58
N LEU A 684 11.22 6.45 -7.03
CA LEU A 684 11.96 7.69 -6.80
C LEU A 684 11.24 8.73 -5.92
N THR A 685 10.05 8.45 -5.38
CA THR A 685 9.27 9.39 -4.54
C THR A 685 10.07 9.94 -3.39
N LYS A 686 10.81 9.07 -2.69
CA LYS A 686 11.59 9.43 -1.50
C LYS A 686 13.08 9.56 -1.77
N VAL A 687 13.48 9.71 -3.04
CA VAL A 687 14.90 9.76 -3.43
C VAL A 687 15.64 10.94 -2.76
N ARG A 688 14.92 12.04 -2.45
CA ARG A 688 15.45 13.18 -1.69
C ARG A 688 15.96 12.84 -0.30
N ALA A 689 15.43 11.82 0.37
CA ALA A 689 15.92 11.41 1.68
C ALA A 689 17.29 10.71 1.58
N LYS A 690 17.59 10.14 0.41
CA LYS A 690 18.77 9.29 0.17
C LYS A 690 19.93 10.02 -0.50
N PHE A 691 19.63 10.92 -1.44
CA PHE A 691 20.64 11.54 -2.29
C PHE A 691 20.58 13.06 -2.28
N GLY A 692 21.75 13.69 -2.16
CA GLY A 692 21.94 15.10 -2.44
C GLY A 692 22.00 15.36 -3.96
N ARG A 693 22.15 16.64 -4.34
CA ARG A 693 22.19 17.03 -5.75
C ARG A 693 23.37 16.41 -6.51
N ALA A 694 24.54 16.33 -5.87
CA ALA A 694 25.74 15.77 -6.47
C ALA A 694 25.58 14.27 -6.78
N GLU A 695 24.98 13.53 -5.86
CA GLU A 695 24.72 12.10 -6.01
C GLU A 695 23.63 11.83 -7.06
N LEU A 696 22.60 12.69 -7.15
CA LEU A 696 21.61 12.60 -8.23
C LEU A 696 22.22 12.85 -9.60
N PHE A 697 23.11 13.85 -9.71
CA PHE A 697 23.85 14.09 -10.95
C PHE A 697 24.74 12.90 -11.30
N ASP A 698 25.50 12.37 -10.35
CA ASP A 698 26.34 11.20 -10.58
C ASP A 698 25.50 9.97 -10.98
N ALA A 699 24.33 9.76 -10.38
CA ALA A 699 23.44 8.66 -10.74
C ALA A 699 22.89 8.78 -12.17
N VAL A 700 22.57 9.99 -12.63
CA VAL A 700 22.11 10.23 -14.01
C VAL A 700 23.26 10.12 -15.01
N LEU A 701 24.43 10.66 -14.65
CA LEU A 701 25.58 10.70 -15.54
C LEU A 701 26.32 9.34 -15.60
N ASN A 702 26.42 8.67 -14.47
CA ASN A 702 27.17 7.43 -14.30
C ASN A 702 26.28 6.32 -13.70
N PRO A 703 25.19 5.92 -14.39
CA PRO A 703 24.22 4.96 -13.84
C PRO A 703 24.82 3.59 -13.52
N SER A 704 25.94 3.23 -14.15
CA SER A 704 26.69 1.99 -13.90
C SER A 704 27.69 2.06 -12.74
N ALA A 705 27.95 3.24 -12.17
CA ALA A 705 28.92 3.40 -11.08
C ALA A 705 28.43 2.76 -9.77
N ALA A 706 27.12 2.78 -9.52
CA ALA A 706 26.47 2.14 -8.39
C ALA A 706 25.05 1.69 -8.79
N ILE A 707 24.88 0.39 -9.05
CA ILE A 707 23.58 -0.19 -9.40
C ILE A 707 22.80 -0.43 -8.10
N ALA A 708 21.53 0.02 -8.07
CA ALA A 708 20.66 -0.15 -6.90
C ALA A 708 20.41 -1.64 -6.60
N PHE A 709 20.28 -1.97 -5.30
CA PHE A 709 19.96 -3.31 -4.85
C PHE A 709 18.69 -3.85 -5.54
N GLY A 710 18.76 -5.09 -6.06
CA GLY A 710 17.67 -5.71 -6.82
C GLY A 710 17.65 -5.38 -8.33
N TYR A 711 18.50 -4.46 -8.80
CA TYR A 711 18.56 -4.04 -10.21
C TYR A 711 19.84 -4.51 -10.94
N ASP A 712 20.53 -5.50 -10.39
CA ASP A 712 21.65 -6.16 -11.07
C ASP A 712 21.16 -6.93 -12.29
N SER A 713 21.67 -6.58 -13.47
CA SER A 713 21.33 -7.29 -14.70
C SER A 713 22.27 -8.47 -14.98
N TYR A 714 21.71 -9.52 -15.58
CA TYR A 714 22.41 -10.74 -15.94
C TYR A 714 22.15 -11.08 -17.40
N LEU A 715 23.17 -11.62 -18.06
CA LEU A 715 23.05 -12.29 -19.36
C LEU A 715 23.11 -13.79 -19.09
N VAL A 716 22.06 -14.53 -19.47
CA VAL A 716 21.97 -15.99 -19.32
C VAL A 716 21.89 -16.63 -20.69
N VAL A 717 22.63 -17.72 -20.89
CA VAL A 717 22.61 -18.56 -22.07
C VAL A 717 22.23 -19.97 -21.65
N ASP A 718 21.21 -20.53 -22.28
CA ASP A 718 20.79 -21.90 -22.00
C ASP A 718 21.55 -22.94 -22.86
N THR A 719 21.31 -24.22 -22.57
CA THR A 719 21.94 -25.36 -23.26
C THR A 719 21.49 -25.52 -24.71
N GLU A 720 20.36 -24.92 -25.09
CA GLU A 720 19.86 -24.82 -26.46
C GLU A 720 20.48 -23.63 -27.22
N GLY A 721 21.21 -22.76 -26.52
CA GLY A 721 21.89 -21.59 -27.07
C GLY A 721 21.04 -20.32 -27.10
N ARG A 722 19.84 -20.32 -26.51
CA ARG A 722 18.99 -19.14 -26.34
C ARG A 722 19.61 -18.21 -25.31
N THR A 723 19.44 -16.90 -25.51
CA THR A 723 20.08 -15.87 -24.67
C THR A 723 19.04 -14.92 -24.09
N TYR A 724 19.13 -14.69 -22.78
CA TYR A 724 18.21 -13.92 -21.97
C TYR A 724 18.95 -12.79 -21.25
N THR A 725 18.30 -11.64 -21.07
CA THR A 725 18.87 -10.49 -20.37
C THR A 725 17.81 -9.87 -19.46
N GLY A 726 18.14 -9.62 -18.21
CA GLY A 726 17.21 -9.00 -17.25
C GLY A 726 17.77 -8.93 -15.84
N PHE A 727 17.00 -8.34 -14.94
CA PHE A 727 17.29 -8.31 -13.51
C PHE A 727 17.17 -9.70 -12.91
N LEU A 728 18.17 -10.12 -12.15
CA LEU A 728 18.10 -11.43 -11.49
C LEU A 728 17.17 -11.37 -10.29
N LEU A 729 16.03 -12.04 -10.41
CA LEU A 729 15.06 -12.18 -9.32
C LEU A 729 15.33 -13.42 -8.46
N ALA A 730 15.82 -14.51 -9.08
CA ALA A 730 16.16 -15.76 -8.37
C ALA A 730 17.31 -16.52 -9.05
N ASP A 731 18.19 -17.15 -8.27
CA ASP A 731 19.21 -18.11 -8.73
C ASP A 731 19.24 -19.34 -7.81
N ALA A 732 18.25 -20.24 -7.94
CA ALA A 732 18.16 -21.43 -7.10
C ALA A 732 17.32 -22.57 -7.71
N GLY A 733 17.97 -23.52 -8.39
CA GLY A 733 17.28 -24.64 -9.06
C GLY A 733 16.59 -24.23 -10.35
N VAL A 734 15.90 -23.08 -10.32
CA VAL A 734 15.44 -22.28 -11.47
C VAL A 734 16.05 -20.89 -11.32
N VAL A 735 16.54 -20.32 -12.41
CA VAL A 735 16.92 -18.92 -12.50
C VAL A 735 15.73 -18.13 -13.02
N VAL A 736 15.35 -17.07 -12.31
CA VAL A 736 14.29 -16.16 -12.73
C VAL A 736 14.93 -14.81 -13.06
N LEU A 737 14.79 -14.38 -14.32
CA LEU A 737 15.16 -13.04 -14.77
C LEU A 737 13.90 -12.23 -15.06
N GLU A 738 13.85 -10.95 -14.71
CA GLU A 738 12.83 -10.03 -15.19
C GLU A 738 13.47 -9.01 -16.14
N ASP A 739 13.05 -8.99 -17.40
CA ASP A 739 13.57 -8.03 -18.36
C ASP A 739 12.96 -6.63 -18.18
N THR A 740 13.46 -5.66 -18.94
CA THR A 740 13.01 -4.26 -18.85
C THR A 740 11.58 -4.01 -19.33
N ASN A 741 10.95 -5.00 -19.97
CA ASN A 741 9.55 -4.95 -20.37
C ASN A 741 8.63 -5.59 -19.32
N GLY A 742 9.19 -6.04 -18.19
CA GLY A 742 8.48 -6.71 -17.10
C GLY A 742 8.28 -8.21 -17.35
N VAL A 743 8.95 -8.79 -18.35
CA VAL A 743 8.78 -10.22 -18.65
C VAL A 743 9.70 -11.08 -17.79
N ARG A 744 9.13 -12.11 -17.17
CA ARG A 744 9.84 -13.05 -16.30
C ARG A 744 10.23 -14.33 -17.02
N TRP A 745 11.53 -14.56 -17.16
CA TRP A 745 12.12 -15.78 -17.70
C TRP A 745 12.47 -16.74 -16.57
N SER A 746 11.77 -17.87 -16.50
CA SER A 746 12.12 -18.98 -15.60
C SER A 746 12.89 -20.04 -16.38
N ILE A 747 14.15 -20.26 -16.03
CA ILE A 747 15.05 -21.17 -16.73
C ILE A 747 15.59 -22.16 -15.71
N ASP A 748 15.35 -23.46 -15.90
CA ASP A 748 15.92 -24.48 -15.03
C ASP A 748 17.45 -24.34 -14.99
N ARG A 749 18.04 -24.39 -13.80
CA ARG A 749 19.48 -24.15 -13.62
C ARG A 749 20.32 -25.21 -14.35
N GLU A 750 19.79 -26.40 -14.51
CA GLU A 750 20.41 -27.48 -15.30
C GLU A 750 20.41 -27.19 -16.80
N ASP A 751 19.47 -26.38 -17.27
CA ASP A 751 19.39 -25.94 -18.65
C ASP A 751 20.23 -24.70 -18.91
N ILE A 752 20.93 -24.14 -17.92
CA ILE A 752 21.80 -22.97 -18.11
C ILE A 752 23.22 -23.42 -18.47
N ALA A 753 23.65 -23.06 -19.67
CA ALA A 753 25.02 -23.25 -20.12
C ALA A 753 25.96 -22.19 -19.53
N GLU A 754 25.49 -20.94 -19.44
CA GLU A 754 26.28 -19.82 -18.97
C GLU A 754 25.42 -18.72 -18.35
N MET A 755 25.92 -18.08 -17.28
CA MET A 755 25.27 -16.93 -16.65
C MET A 755 26.33 -15.93 -16.21
N ARG A 756 26.18 -14.67 -16.63
CA ARG A 756 27.13 -13.60 -16.37
C ARG A 756 26.43 -12.36 -15.80
N LYS A 757 26.83 -11.95 -14.59
CA LYS A 757 26.46 -10.65 -14.02
C LYS A 757 27.07 -9.54 -14.87
N GLN A 758 26.26 -8.55 -15.24
CA GLN A 758 26.67 -7.42 -16.04
C GLN A 758 27.25 -6.33 -15.13
N LYS A 759 28.20 -5.56 -15.65
CA LYS A 759 28.84 -4.45 -14.90
C LYS A 759 28.16 -3.11 -15.15
N ILE A 760 27.14 -3.10 -16.00
CA ILE A 760 26.47 -1.90 -16.48
C ILE A 760 25.00 -1.92 -16.07
N SER A 761 24.46 -0.74 -15.76
CA SER A 761 23.05 -0.55 -15.42
C SER A 761 22.16 -0.70 -16.65
N LEU A 762 20.93 -1.15 -16.45
CA LEU A 762 19.89 -1.08 -17.49
C LEU A 762 19.34 0.34 -17.67
N MET A 763 19.61 1.25 -16.72
CA MET A 763 19.41 2.67 -16.94
C MET A 763 20.36 3.11 -18.06
N PRO A 764 19.83 3.54 -19.21
CA PRO A 764 20.68 3.84 -20.35
C PRO A 764 21.53 5.06 -20.02
N GLN A 765 22.86 4.91 -20.02
CA GLN A 765 23.80 6.01 -19.82
C GLN A 765 23.58 7.14 -20.84
N ASP A 766 22.92 6.84 -21.96
CA ASP A 766 22.65 7.75 -23.03
C ASP A 766 21.45 8.66 -22.89
N VAL A 767 20.60 8.45 -21.87
CA VAL A 767 19.57 9.43 -21.50
C VAL A 767 20.23 10.79 -21.20
N ALA A 768 21.31 10.80 -20.42
CA ALA A 768 22.06 12.02 -20.10
C ALA A 768 22.59 12.75 -21.35
N TYR A 769 23.04 12.03 -22.37
CA TYR A 769 23.56 12.65 -23.61
C TYR A 769 22.50 13.34 -24.45
N SER A 770 21.23 13.02 -24.21
CA SER A 770 20.15 13.66 -24.93
C SER A 770 19.74 14.97 -24.27
N LEU A 771 20.18 15.26 -23.03
CA LEU A 771 19.74 16.40 -22.23
C LEU A 771 20.81 17.51 -22.15
N GLU A 772 20.36 18.76 -22.08
CA GLU A 772 21.20 19.92 -21.78
C GLU A 772 21.54 19.97 -20.28
N PRO A 773 22.68 20.56 -19.87
CA PRO A 773 23.06 20.64 -18.44
C PRO A 773 21.96 21.23 -17.53
N GLN A 774 21.22 22.22 -18.03
CA GLN A 774 20.09 22.82 -17.30
C GLN A 774 18.93 21.83 -17.11
N GLU A 775 18.61 21.03 -18.14
CA GLU A 775 17.53 20.03 -18.06
C GLU A 775 17.85 18.97 -16.98
N ILE A 776 19.13 18.61 -16.82
CA ILE A 776 19.58 17.70 -15.74
C ILE A 776 19.44 18.37 -14.36
N ALA A 777 19.79 19.65 -14.23
CA ALA A 777 19.61 20.42 -13.00
C ALA A 777 18.12 20.53 -12.60
N ASP A 778 17.24 20.74 -13.57
CA ASP A 778 15.80 20.84 -13.38
C ASP A 778 15.19 19.52 -12.90
N ILE A 779 15.55 18.39 -13.55
CA ILE A 779 15.11 17.05 -13.11
C ILE A 779 15.56 16.76 -11.68
N ALA A 780 16.81 17.09 -11.33
CA ALA A 780 17.29 16.92 -9.97
C ALA A 780 16.55 17.81 -8.97
N ALA A 781 16.16 19.03 -9.35
CA ALA A 781 15.34 19.90 -8.50
C ALA A 781 13.96 19.29 -8.24
N PHE A 782 13.31 18.73 -9.26
CA PHE A 782 12.03 18.00 -9.11
C PHE A 782 12.15 16.79 -8.17
N LEU A 783 13.15 15.92 -8.37
CA LEU A 783 13.35 14.74 -7.52
C LEU A 783 13.74 15.07 -6.07
N ARG A 784 14.17 16.32 -5.84
CA ARG A 784 14.50 16.87 -4.52
C ARG A 784 13.34 17.61 -3.88
N GLU A 785 12.25 17.83 -4.61
CA GLU A 785 11.06 18.55 -4.15
C GLU A 785 10.44 17.80 -2.96
N ASP A 786 10.18 18.55 -1.88
CA ASP A 786 9.49 18.02 -0.71
C ASP A 786 8.00 18.30 -0.82
N ASP A 787 7.25 17.31 -1.28
CA ASP A 787 5.80 17.41 -1.49
C ASP A 787 5.00 17.55 -0.18
N GLU A 788 5.63 17.25 0.96
CA GLU A 788 5.03 17.32 2.30
C GLU A 788 5.38 18.61 3.05
N ALA A 789 6.29 19.42 2.51
CA ALA A 789 6.66 20.70 3.11
C ALA A 789 5.45 21.65 3.18
N GLU A 790 5.13 22.10 4.40
CA GLU A 790 4.10 23.10 4.63
C GLU A 790 4.55 24.45 4.05
N PRO A 791 3.74 25.12 3.21
CA PRO A 791 4.09 26.39 2.61
C PRO A 791 4.03 27.51 3.63
N VAL A 792 4.86 28.52 3.41
CA VAL A 792 4.71 29.82 4.07
C VAL A 792 3.47 30.51 3.51
N ALA A 793 2.48 30.70 4.37
CA ALA A 793 1.24 31.35 4.01
C ALA A 793 1.35 32.86 4.11
N GLY A 794 1.02 33.57 3.03
CA GLY A 794 0.92 35.02 3.01
C GLY A 794 -0.25 35.56 3.84
N GLU A 795 -0.42 36.88 3.83
CA GLU A 795 -1.57 37.53 4.45
C GLU A 795 -2.86 37.26 3.68
N TRP A 796 -3.98 37.13 4.40
CA TRP A 796 -5.29 37.02 3.80
C TRP A 796 -5.71 38.34 3.14
N ALA A 797 -6.05 38.28 1.86
CA ALA A 797 -6.60 39.40 1.10
C ALA A 797 -8.04 39.09 0.68
N SER A 798 -8.96 40.04 0.91
CA SER A 798 -10.32 39.96 0.36
C SER A 798 -10.27 40.24 -1.15
N LEU A 799 -11.04 39.48 -1.95
CA LEU A 799 -11.13 39.72 -3.39
C LEU A 799 -12.27 40.68 -3.79
N TRP A 800 -12.99 41.23 -2.81
CA TRP A 800 -13.94 42.32 -3.01
C TRP A 800 -14.00 43.23 -1.78
N SER A 801 -14.61 44.41 -1.95
CA SER A 801 -14.91 45.35 -0.87
C SER A 801 -16.39 45.25 -0.47
N ASP A 802 -16.84 46.02 0.53
CA ASP A 802 -18.23 45.93 1.01
C ASP A 802 -19.28 46.28 -0.08
N ASP A 803 -18.93 47.15 -1.03
CA ASP A 803 -19.87 47.70 -2.02
C ASP A 803 -19.35 47.63 -3.47
N SER A 804 -18.23 46.95 -3.75
CA SER A 804 -17.65 46.86 -5.09
C SER A 804 -17.05 45.49 -5.41
N LEU A 805 -17.31 45.04 -6.64
CA LEU A 805 -16.75 43.85 -7.30
C LEU A 805 -15.56 44.22 -8.23
N ASP A 806 -14.85 45.31 -7.94
CA ASP A 806 -13.65 45.68 -8.69
C ASP A 806 -12.64 44.51 -8.75
N GLY A 807 -12.05 44.28 -9.92
CA GLY A 807 -11.18 43.14 -10.19
C GLY A 807 -11.90 41.84 -10.59
N TRP A 808 -13.24 41.87 -10.73
CA TRP A 808 -14.03 40.77 -11.28
C TRP A 808 -14.62 41.12 -12.66
N ILE A 809 -14.54 40.17 -13.58
CA ILE A 809 -15.05 40.29 -14.94
C ILE A 809 -16.14 39.25 -15.15
N TRP A 810 -17.33 39.71 -15.55
CA TRP A 810 -18.45 38.85 -15.93
C TRP A 810 -18.26 38.27 -17.33
N HIS A 811 -18.43 36.95 -17.43
CA HIS A 811 -18.54 36.24 -18.69
C HIS A 811 -19.88 35.48 -18.76
N GLY A 812 -20.81 36.05 -19.51
CA GLY A 812 -22.10 35.45 -19.80
C GLY A 812 -23.02 36.42 -20.56
N PRO A 813 -24.24 36.01 -20.91
CA PRO A 813 -25.17 36.89 -21.61
C PRO A 813 -25.61 38.07 -20.73
N GLY A 814 -25.78 39.25 -21.33
CA GLY A 814 -26.31 40.43 -20.63
C GLY A 814 -25.28 41.18 -19.79
N ALA A 815 -25.77 42.16 -19.04
CA ALA A 815 -24.93 43.01 -18.18
C ALA A 815 -24.71 42.35 -16.80
N MET A 816 -23.51 42.56 -16.22
CA MET A 816 -23.12 41.97 -14.94
C MET A 816 -24.06 42.36 -13.80
N ASP A 817 -24.47 43.62 -13.74
CA ASP A 817 -25.35 44.18 -12.70
C ASP A 817 -26.76 43.60 -12.69
N ALA A 818 -27.18 42.94 -13.77
CA ALA A 818 -28.44 42.20 -13.82
C ALA A 818 -28.35 40.80 -13.18
N VAL A 819 -27.13 40.30 -12.94
CA VAL A 819 -26.88 38.93 -12.44
C VAL A 819 -26.15 38.95 -11.10
N TRP A 820 -25.20 39.86 -10.95
CA TRP A 820 -24.31 39.99 -9.80
C TRP A 820 -24.48 41.37 -9.17
N SER A 821 -24.70 41.38 -7.86
CA SER A 821 -24.74 42.60 -7.06
C SER A 821 -23.99 42.39 -5.76
N ILE A 822 -23.55 43.47 -5.12
CA ILE A 822 -22.86 43.42 -3.83
C ILE A 822 -23.40 44.54 -2.94
N ALA A 823 -23.60 44.21 -1.66
CA ALA A 823 -23.95 45.16 -0.62
C ALA A 823 -23.53 44.59 0.74
N ASP A 824 -22.98 45.45 1.61
CA ASP A 824 -22.55 45.07 2.97
C ASP A 824 -21.62 43.83 2.99
N GLY A 825 -20.75 43.71 1.98
CA GLY A 825 -19.80 42.59 1.83
C GLY A 825 -20.41 41.25 1.39
N VAL A 826 -21.71 41.24 1.04
CA VAL A 826 -22.43 40.07 0.53
C VAL A 826 -22.67 40.20 -0.97
N VAL A 827 -22.10 39.27 -1.72
CA VAL A 827 -22.30 39.16 -3.17
C VAL A 827 -23.53 38.30 -3.43
N SER A 828 -24.49 38.80 -4.20
CA SER A 828 -25.68 38.05 -4.62
C SER A 828 -25.64 37.76 -6.11
N CYS A 829 -25.86 36.50 -6.48
CA CYS A 829 -25.97 36.00 -7.84
C CYS A 829 -27.41 35.54 -8.10
N GLU A 830 -28.01 35.93 -9.23
CA GLU A 830 -29.35 35.50 -9.63
C GLU A 830 -29.40 34.05 -10.17
N GLY A 831 -28.25 33.49 -10.56
CA GLY A 831 -28.14 32.15 -11.14
C GLY A 831 -28.61 32.05 -12.60
N SER A 832 -29.12 33.13 -13.19
CA SER A 832 -29.55 33.16 -14.60
C SER A 832 -29.33 34.54 -15.20
N PRO A 833 -28.78 34.64 -16.44
CA PRO A 833 -28.35 33.55 -17.31
C PRO A 833 -27.11 32.79 -16.81
N ILE A 834 -26.83 31.64 -17.44
CA ILE A 834 -25.65 30.82 -17.13
C ILE A 834 -24.37 31.57 -17.55
N GLY A 835 -23.37 31.55 -16.66
CA GLY A 835 -22.07 32.18 -16.86
C GLY A 835 -21.25 32.16 -15.57
N TYR A 836 -20.22 32.99 -15.48
CA TYR A 836 -19.41 33.13 -14.27
C TYR A 836 -18.78 34.52 -14.20
N ILE A 837 -18.44 34.96 -12.99
CA ILE A 837 -17.46 36.04 -12.81
C ILE A 837 -16.09 35.43 -12.57
N ARG A 838 -15.03 36.05 -13.09
CA ARG A 838 -13.64 35.63 -12.87
C ARG A 838 -12.77 36.78 -12.41
N THR A 839 -11.70 36.48 -11.67
CA THR A 839 -10.70 37.46 -11.27
C THR A 839 -9.91 38.02 -12.47
N GLU A 840 -9.44 39.25 -12.36
CA GLU A 840 -8.37 39.78 -13.20
C GLU A 840 -7.00 39.20 -12.82
N ALA A 841 -6.77 39.02 -11.52
CA ALA A 841 -5.57 38.40 -10.97
C ALA A 841 -5.54 36.89 -11.23
N GLU A 842 -4.33 36.35 -11.34
CA GLU A 842 -4.05 34.93 -11.51
C GLU A 842 -3.31 34.40 -10.28
N PHE A 843 -3.63 33.16 -9.89
CA PHE A 843 -3.09 32.51 -8.73
C PHE A 843 -2.54 31.14 -9.13
N THR A 844 -1.35 30.81 -8.65
CA THR A 844 -0.75 29.47 -8.83
C THR A 844 -0.98 28.66 -7.57
N ASN A 845 -0.37 29.10 -6.47
CA ASN A 845 -0.38 28.43 -5.17
C ASN A 845 -1.15 29.29 -4.18
N PHE A 846 -2.26 28.77 -3.67
CA PHE A 846 -3.14 29.58 -2.83
C PHE A 846 -3.99 28.75 -1.89
N GLU A 847 -4.46 29.43 -0.86
CA GLU A 847 -5.56 28.99 -0.04
C GLU A 847 -6.69 30.00 -0.14
N LEU A 848 -7.90 29.51 -0.35
CA LEU A 848 -9.11 30.28 -0.56
C LEU A 848 -10.15 29.87 0.48
N GLU A 849 -10.81 30.85 1.06
CA GLU A 849 -12.01 30.64 1.85
C GLU A 849 -13.15 31.44 1.27
N VAL A 850 -14.34 30.83 1.22
CA VAL A 850 -15.58 31.50 0.82
C VAL A 850 -16.74 30.91 1.60
N GLU A 851 -17.65 31.77 2.04
CA GLU A 851 -18.93 31.32 2.57
C GLU A 851 -20.04 31.49 1.53
N TRP A 852 -20.96 30.53 1.46
CA TRP A 852 -22.10 30.60 0.55
C TRP A 852 -23.41 30.14 1.20
N ARG A 853 -24.53 30.59 0.62
CA ARG A 853 -25.86 30.05 0.90
C ARG A 853 -26.80 30.24 -0.29
N PHE A 854 -27.73 29.32 -0.47
CA PHE A 854 -28.85 29.50 -1.41
C PHE A 854 -29.99 30.26 -0.75
N ASP A 855 -30.78 30.98 -1.56
CA ASP A 855 -31.97 31.68 -1.08
C ASP A 855 -33.04 30.66 -0.65
N PRO A 856 -33.44 30.61 0.64
CA PRO A 856 -34.41 29.63 1.12
C PRO A 856 -35.82 29.82 0.54
N ALA A 857 -36.16 31.02 0.07
CA ALA A 857 -37.44 31.29 -0.57
C ALA A 857 -37.46 30.90 -2.06
N ARG A 858 -36.29 30.89 -2.71
CA ARG A 858 -36.16 30.56 -4.14
C ARG A 858 -35.64 29.14 -4.39
N GLY A 859 -35.17 28.46 -3.36
CA GLY A 859 -34.74 27.07 -3.39
C GLY A 859 -33.23 26.93 -3.67
N ALA A 860 -32.72 25.73 -3.39
CA ALA A 860 -31.35 25.35 -3.70
C ALA A 860 -31.17 25.01 -5.18
N GLY A 861 -29.93 25.11 -5.68
CA GLY A 861 -29.59 24.67 -7.03
C GLY A 861 -28.10 24.44 -7.22
N ASN A 862 -27.54 24.97 -8.31
CA ASN A 862 -26.15 24.76 -8.70
C ASN A 862 -25.33 26.06 -8.68
N SER A 863 -24.05 25.93 -8.39
CA SER A 863 -22.98 26.93 -8.53
C SER A 863 -21.65 26.20 -8.30
N GLY A 864 -20.53 26.91 -8.41
CA GLY A 864 -19.21 26.32 -8.25
C GLY A 864 -18.13 27.37 -8.16
N VAL A 865 -17.03 26.98 -7.53
CA VAL A 865 -15.79 27.75 -7.47
C VAL A 865 -14.79 27.13 -8.44
N LEU A 866 -14.39 27.86 -9.48
CA LEU A 866 -13.45 27.34 -10.48
C LEU A 866 -12.04 27.82 -10.12
N LEU A 867 -11.12 26.88 -10.15
CA LEU A 867 -9.73 27.01 -9.72
C LEU A 867 -8.83 26.87 -10.94
N ARG A 868 -7.76 27.68 -10.99
CA ARG A 868 -6.78 27.71 -12.09
C ARG A 868 -7.45 27.71 -13.46
N MET A 869 -8.40 28.62 -13.68
CA MET A 869 -8.99 28.82 -15.00
C MET A 869 -7.92 29.31 -15.97
N ILE A 870 -7.69 28.53 -17.03
CA ILE A 870 -6.70 28.78 -18.08
C ILE A 870 -7.34 28.72 -19.48
N GLY A 871 -6.71 29.36 -20.46
CA GLY A 871 -7.18 29.40 -21.84
C GLY A 871 -8.21 30.50 -22.10
N GLU A 872 -8.97 30.33 -23.20
CA GLU A 872 -10.00 31.30 -23.61
C GLU A 872 -11.26 31.18 -22.75
N ASP A 873 -12.00 32.28 -22.61
CA ASP A 873 -13.29 32.26 -21.93
C ASP A 873 -14.32 31.46 -22.76
N GLU A 874 -14.84 30.38 -22.18
CA GLU A 874 -15.94 29.57 -22.75
C GLU A 874 -17.18 29.61 -21.83
N VAL A 875 -18.27 28.93 -22.20
CA VAL A 875 -19.43 28.74 -21.29
C VAL A 875 -18.99 28.07 -20.00
N TRP A 876 -18.14 27.03 -20.11
CA TRP A 876 -17.45 26.40 -19.00
C TRP A 876 -15.95 26.34 -19.33
N PRO A 877 -15.10 27.17 -18.69
CA PRO A 877 -13.70 27.31 -19.07
C PRO A 877 -12.85 26.17 -18.50
N ARG A 878 -11.74 25.87 -19.16
CA ARG A 878 -10.80 24.82 -18.71
C ARG A 878 -10.27 25.14 -17.31
N SER A 879 -10.66 24.32 -16.32
CA SER A 879 -10.46 24.59 -14.90
C SER A 879 -10.80 23.36 -14.05
N ILE A 880 -10.45 23.44 -12.76
CA ILE A 880 -10.95 22.51 -11.74
C ILE A 880 -12.12 23.17 -11.03
N GLU A 881 -13.30 22.56 -11.04
CA GLU A 881 -14.47 23.08 -10.32
C GLU A 881 -14.62 22.38 -8.97
N ALA A 882 -14.58 23.18 -7.89
CA ALA A 882 -15.03 22.80 -6.57
C ALA A 882 -16.54 23.05 -6.48
N GLN A 883 -17.30 21.96 -6.53
CA GLN A 883 -18.76 21.96 -6.70
C GLN A 883 -19.48 22.59 -5.50
N LEU A 884 -20.55 23.36 -5.75
CA LEU A 884 -21.46 23.93 -4.72
C LEU A 884 -22.93 23.50 -4.90
N MET A 885 -23.24 22.62 -5.85
CA MET A 885 -24.57 22.04 -6.01
C MET A 885 -25.06 21.45 -4.70
N SER A 886 -26.27 21.82 -4.30
CA SER A 886 -26.85 21.35 -3.05
C SER A 886 -26.91 19.83 -2.97
N GLY A 887 -26.39 19.28 -1.87
CA GLY A 887 -26.25 17.84 -1.66
C GLY A 887 -25.04 17.22 -2.38
N ARG A 888 -24.22 18.03 -3.05
CA ARG A 888 -23.01 17.64 -3.79
C ARG A 888 -21.83 18.59 -3.59
N SER A 889 -21.89 19.49 -2.61
CA SER A 889 -20.74 20.32 -2.28
C SER A 889 -19.55 19.44 -1.89
N GLY A 890 -18.34 19.82 -2.33
CA GLY A 890 -17.15 18.99 -2.14
C GLY A 890 -16.85 18.02 -3.29
N ASP A 891 -17.77 17.81 -4.24
CA ASP A 891 -17.46 17.08 -5.47
C ASP A 891 -16.46 17.88 -6.35
N ILE A 892 -15.71 17.19 -7.20
CA ILE A 892 -14.81 17.81 -8.20
C ILE A 892 -15.39 17.60 -9.60
N TRP A 893 -15.42 18.65 -10.41
CA TRP A 893 -15.61 18.55 -11.86
C TRP A 893 -14.36 18.98 -12.63
N ASN A 894 -13.88 18.11 -13.51
CA ASN A 894 -12.78 18.40 -14.43
C ASN A 894 -13.32 19.06 -15.71
N ILE A 895 -13.17 20.38 -15.83
CA ILE A 895 -13.67 21.12 -16.99
C ILE A 895 -12.55 21.28 -18.02
N GLY A 896 -12.81 20.89 -19.27
CA GLY A 896 -11.86 21.05 -20.37
C GLY A 896 -10.61 20.18 -20.23
N GLU A 897 -10.70 19.04 -19.53
CA GLU A 897 -9.57 18.12 -19.30
C GLU A 897 -8.35 18.86 -18.72
N PHE A 898 -8.58 19.61 -17.65
CA PHE A 898 -7.49 20.17 -16.84
C PHE A 898 -6.62 19.02 -16.31
N PRO A 899 -5.28 19.06 -16.50
CA PRO A 899 -4.43 17.96 -16.06
C PRO A 899 -4.43 17.86 -14.53
N MET A 900 -4.95 16.75 -14.01
CA MET A 900 -4.96 16.36 -12.60
C MET A 900 -5.30 14.88 -12.48
N VAL A 901 -4.96 14.29 -11.34
CA VAL A 901 -5.34 12.94 -10.95
C VAL A 901 -6.29 13.03 -9.77
N THR A 902 -7.41 12.32 -9.85
CA THR A 902 -8.38 12.20 -8.75
C THR A 902 -8.61 10.73 -8.47
N LYS A 903 -9.16 10.40 -7.30
CA LYS A 903 -9.33 9.01 -6.88
C LYS A 903 -10.23 8.23 -7.85
N ALA A 904 -9.63 7.35 -8.65
CA ALA A 904 -10.30 6.64 -9.74
C ALA A 904 -11.58 5.89 -9.30
N THR A 905 -11.60 5.35 -8.08
CA THR A 905 -12.76 4.61 -7.53
C THR A 905 -14.00 5.49 -7.31
N ARG A 906 -13.85 6.81 -7.24
CA ARG A 906 -14.92 7.80 -7.04
C ARG A 906 -15.19 8.66 -8.27
N THR A 907 -14.47 8.39 -9.37
CA THR A 907 -14.51 9.19 -10.59
C THR A 907 -15.34 8.48 -11.67
N SER A 908 -16.32 9.19 -12.22
CA SER A 908 -17.11 8.76 -13.37
C SER A 908 -17.03 9.83 -14.47
N GLY A 909 -16.25 9.55 -15.51
CA GLY A 909 -15.93 10.55 -16.54
C GLY A 909 -15.18 11.73 -15.93
N ARG A 910 -15.75 12.93 -16.05
CA ARG A 910 -15.16 14.17 -15.51
C ARG A 910 -15.62 14.54 -14.09
N HIS A 911 -16.42 13.69 -13.44
CA HIS A 911 -17.02 13.95 -12.14
C HIS A 911 -16.42 13.03 -11.08
N THR A 912 -15.87 13.60 -10.01
CA THR A 912 -15.38 12.87 -8.86
C THR A 912 -16.25 13.18 -7.65
N THR A 913 -16.95 12.17 -7.15
CA THR A 913 -17.83 12.27 -5.98
C THR A 913 -17.01 12.42 -4.70
N ARG A 914 -17.49 13.20 -3.73
CA ARG A 914 -16.86 13.37 -2.40
C ARG A 914 -16.61 12.05 -1.64
N ALA A 915 -15.62 12.07 -0.76
CA ALA A 915 -15.19 10.93 0.05
C ALA A 915 -16.04 10.72 1.31
N GLN A 916 -16.64 11.78 1.84
CA GLN A 916 -17.42 11.77 3.08
C GLN A 916 -18.91 12.11 2.81
N PRO A 917 -19.82 11.79 3.74
CA PRO A 917 -21.18 12.33 3.68
C PRO A 917 -21.18 13.87 3.56
N SER A 918 -22.26 14.43 2.99
CA SER A 918 -22.36 15.90 2.88
C SER A 918 -22.32 16.51 4.28
N SER A 919 -21.50 17.54 4.43
CA SER A 919 -21.39 18.37 5.64
C SER A 919 -22.14 19.69 5.49
N GLU A 920 -22.98 19.85 4.47
CA GLU A 920 -23.77 21.06 4.24
C GLU A 920 -24.76 21.32 5.38
N HIS A 921 -24.87 22.59 5.75
CA HIS A 921 -25.92 23.10 6.62
C HIS A 921 -27.27 23.17 5.90
N GLU A 922 -28.35 23.42 6.66
CA GLU A 922 -29.69 23.51 6.11
C GLU A 922 -29.83 24.68 5.11
N LEU A 923 -30.79 24.56 4.19
CA LEU A 923 -31.04 25.58 3.17
C LEU A 923 -31.30 26.97 3.81
N GLY A 924 -30.47 27.95 3.43
CA GLY A 924 -30.51 29.33 3.92
C GLY A 924 -29.49 29.63 5.02
N GLU A 925 -28.84 28.60 5.58
CA GLU A 925 -27.69 28.75 6.46
C GLU A 925 -26.40 28.92 5.66
N TRP A 926 -25.42 29.61 6.26
CA TRP A 926 -24.11 29.81 5.63
C TRP A 926 -23.27 28.54 5.76
N ASN A 927 -22.71 28.12 4.63
CA ASN A 927 -21.70 27.08 4.52
C ASN A 927 -20.34 27.74 4.28
N ARG A 928 -19.25 27.11 4.72
CA ARG A 928 -17.87 27.57 4.50
C ARG A 928 -17.10 26.55 3.68
N TYR A 929 -16.41 27.05 2.65
CA TYR A 929 -15.48 26.28 1.83
C TYR A 929 -14.09 26.73 2.19
N ARG A 930 -13.20 25.77 2.42
CA ARG A 930 -11.77 26.00 2.49
C ARG A 930 -11.13 25.16 1.41
N ILE A 931 -10.46 25.82 0.48
CA ILE A 931 -9.83 25.24 -0.69
C ILE A 931 -8.35 25.55 -0.61
N ARG A 932 -7.51 24.54 -0.57
CA ARG A 932 -6.05 24.70 -0.62
C ARG A 932 -5.53 24.01 -1.86
N LEU A 933 -4.85 24.78 -2.71
CA LEU A 933 -4.20 24.30 -3.91
C LEU A 933 -2.72 24.69 -3.83
N TRP A 934 -1.90 23.75 -3.37
CA TRP A 934 -0.47 23.91 -3.15
C TRP A 934 0.27 23.02 -4.12
N ARG A 935 1.03 23.62 -5.04
CA ARG A 935 1.71 22.90 -6.12
C ARG A 935 0.68 22.06 -6.88
N GLY A 936 0.92 20.76 -7.04
CA GLY A 936 -0.02 19.82 -7.66
C GLY A 936 -1.07 19.22 -6.73
N SER A 937 -1.13 19.58 -5.44
CA SER A 937 -2.08 18.99 -4.49
C SER A 937 -3.25 19.94 -4.19
N LEU A 938 -4.47 19.42 -4.33
CA LEU A 938 -5.73 20.08 -4.06
C LEU A 938 -6.42 19.40 -2.86
N THR A 939 -6.93 20.21 -1.94
CA THR A 939 -7.85 19.76 -0.89
C THR A 939 -9.11 20.62 -0.87
N LEU A 940 -10.26 19.98 -0.72
CA LEU A 940 -11.59 20.61 -0.64
C LEU A 940 -12.24 20.28 0.70
N GLU A 941 -12.40 21.27 1.57
CA GLU A 941 -13.00 21.11 2.90
C GLU A 941 -14.29 21.92 3.04
N VAL A 942 -15.41 21.24 3.26
CA VAL A 942 -16.71 21.88 3.49
C VAL A 942 -17.06 21.79 4.97
N ASN A 943 -17.29 22.93 5.61
CA ASN A 943 -17.68 23.04 7.02
C ASN A 943 -16.77 22.22 7.99
N GLY A 944 -15.45 22.23 7.78
CA GLY A 944 -14.51 21.49 8.63
C GLY A 944 -14.25 20.04 8.22
N VAL A 945 -14.94 19.53 7.19
CA VAL A 945 -14.82 18.14 6.73
C VAL A 945 -14.13 18.10 5.37
N LEU A 946 -13.00 17.38 5.28
CA LEU A 946 -12.32 17.12 4.01
C LEU A 946 -13.21 16.25 3.11
N GLN A 947 -13.72 16.84 2.04
CA GLN A 947 -14.63 16.19 1.11
C GLN A 947 -13.90 15.56 -0.07
N ASN A 948 -12.78 16.14 -0.54
CA ASN A 948 -12.06 15.60 -1.67
C ASN A 948 -10.61 16.07 -1.75
N THR A 949 -9.83 15.31 -2.52
CA THR A 949 -8.46 15.63 -2.89
C THR A 949 -8.23 15.37 -4.37
N ALA A 950 -7.25 16.07 -4.94
CA ALA A 950 -6.70 15.77 -6.26
C ALA A 950 -5.18 15.98 -6.21
N GLU A 951 -4.45 15.14 -6.91
CA GLU A 951 -3.00 15.20 -7.00
C GLU A 951 -2.57 15.47 -8.44
N TRP A 952 -1.30 15.80 -8.65
CA TRP A 952 -0.74 16.10 -9.97
C TRP A 952 -1.52 17.18 -10.75
N CYS A 953 -2.18 18.10 -10.06
CA CYS A 953 -2.83 19.25 -10.68
C CYS A 953 -1.77 20.11 -11.40
N LEU A 954 -2.01 20.46 -12.66
CA LEU A 954 -1.08 21.31 -13.43
C LEU A 954 -0.76 22.60 -12.66
N GLU A 955 0.52 22.80 -12.36
CA GLU A 955 1.03 23.98 -11.67
C GLU A 955 1.23 25.13 -12.64
N THR A 956 0.20 25.95 -12.78
CA THR A 956 0.20 27.09 -13.68
C THR A 956 -0.63 28.24 -13.08
N PRO A 957 -0.26 29.51 -13.33
CA PRO A 957 -1.11 30.63 -12.96
C PRO A 957 -2.47 30.53 -13.65
N GLY A 958 -3.55 30.74 -12.90
CA GLY A 958 -4.89 30.78 -13.48
C GLY A 958 -5.87 31.58 -12.63
N LYS A 959 -7.03 31.89 -13.20
CA LYS A 959 -8.03 32.76 -12.56
C LYS A 959 -8.94 31.97 -11.62
N LEU A 960 -9.53 32.67 -10.66
CA LEU A 960 -10.60 32.14 -9.81
C LEU A 960 -11.95 32.58 -10.36
N CYS A 961 -12.95 31.69 -10.37
CA CYS A 961 -14.30 32.04 -10.85
C CYS A 961 -15.40 31.62 -9.87
N LEU A 962 -16.53 32.35 -9.91
CA LEU A 962 -17.78 31.97 -9.26
C LEU A 962 -18.89 31.82 -10.32
N GLN A 963 -19.58 30.68 -10.32
CA GLN A 963 -20.60 30.38 -11.34
C GLN A 963 -21.98 30.93 -11.01
N SER A 964 -22.67 31.38 -12.06
CA SER A 964 -24.11 31.60 -12.14
C SER A 964 -24.74 30.39 -12.81
N GLU A 965 -25.40 29.50 -12.06
CA GLU A 965 -25.93 28.25 -12.61
C GLU A 965 -27.27 27.78 -12.00
N GLY A 966 -28.37 28.39 -12.44
CA GLY A 966 -29.73 27.87 -12.28
C GLY A 966 -30.42 28.19 -10.95
N ALA A 967 -29.71 28.67 -9.92
CA ALA A 967 -30.34 29.14 -8.69
C ALA A 967 -29.67 30.37 -8.07
N PRO A 968 -30.43 31.22 -7.36
CA PRO A 968 -29.88 32.36 -6.66
C PRO A 968 -29.04 31.95 -5.46
N ILE A 969 -27.83 32.49 -5.38
CA ILE A 969 -26.84 32.15 -4.38
C ILE A 969 -26.18 33.43 -3.86
N GLN A 970 -25.84 33.45 -2.58
CA GLN A 970 -25.11 34.53 -1.94
C GLN A 970 -23.75 34.03 -1.48
N PHE A 971 -22.73 34.89 -1.62
CA PHE A 971 -21.37 34.66 -1.15
C PHE A 971 -20.95 35.77 -0.19
N ARG A 972 -20.10 35.44 0.78
CA ARG A 972 -19.44 36.43 1.64
C ARG A 972 -18.08 35.93 2.10
N GLY A 973 -17.27 36.86 2.63
CA GLY A 973 -16.00 36.52 3.27
C GLY A 973 -15.00 35.84 2.33
N LEU A 974 -15.10 36.07 1.01
CA LEU A 974 -14.18 35.47 0.05
C LEU A 974 -12.81 36.11 0.20
N ARG A 975 -11.85 35.33 0.67
CA ARG A 975 -10.49 35.75 0.91
C ARG A 975 -9.51 34.70 0.40
N VAL A 976 -8.39 35.17 -0.12
CA VAL A 976 -7.31 34.33 -0.64
C VAL A 976 -6.00 34.73 0.03
N ARG A 977 -5.10 33.77 0.23
CA ARG A 977 -3.70 34.02 0.55
C ARG A 977 -2.82 33.19 -0.38
N GLU A 978 -1.75 33.80 -0.88
CA GLU A 978 -0.75 33.09 -1.64
C GLU A 978 0.08 32.18 -0.73
N LEU A 979 0.44 31.01 -1.26
CA LEU A 979 1.30 30.04 -0.60
C LEU A 979 2.66 30.05 -1.30
N ARG A 980 3.75 30.06 -0.53
CA ARG A 980 5.13 30.17 -1.03
C ARG A 980 6.04 29.17 -0.35
N GLU A 981 7.16 28.87 -0.99
CA GLU A 981 8.26 28.13 -0.36
C GLU A 981 8.98 29.02 0.67
N GLU A 982 9.66 28.40 1.64
CA GLU A 982 10.43 29.09 2.69
C GLU A 982 11.62 29.91 2.18
#